data_AF-A0AAN6DFE9-F1
#
_entry.id   AF-A0AAN6DFE9-F1
#
_cell.length_a   1.000
_cell.length_b   1.000
_cell.length_c   1.000
_cell.angle_alpha   90.00
_cell.angle_beta   90.00
_cell.angle_gamma   90.00
#
_symmetry.space_group_name_H-M   'P 1'
#
loop_
_entity.id
_entity.type
_entity.pdbx_description
1 polymer ?
#
loop_
_entity_poly.entity_id
_entity_poly.type
_entity_poly.pdbx_seq_one_letter_code
_entity_poly.pdbx_strand_id
1 'polypeptide(L)'
;MQANVSQFPWPTLDQPFVTVESNLDLSEPRDYFEDWYANINVPNMGLVDISLLSDPIVPEVPSFVPEYQYTLVQHAPAIQHAVEPAVEPSYKLHTNTPADTPTLFEPERVVADSNKLKTGTAQPTKQFACELCAKTFTRRESMKNHVSSVHQRLKPYKCQYAKCTLEYSTPSDLRRHVREKHLRNSEKLFICQGRTADGKLWGCGKRFHRSYQLTGHWKSNRSQKKCHIPPDFDYAPIKFRIRFRSCLVKIRGPSAKPRRAPPPGTVRGFKIYILNNFEITIILPMFRAVARSPLSLARTYATGKVTGQFTGKPGPDGKYTVTMIPGDGIGPEIAASVEAIFKEAKVPITWEPVDVTPSLINGKTTLPADAVASINKNLVALKGPLATPVGKGHQSMNLTLRRTFELFANVRPCKSVQGYKTPYENVDTVLIRENTEGEYSGIEHEIVPGVVQSIKLITKPASERVIRYAFEYAKSVNKPEVRVVHKASIMKLSDGLFVETAKEVGKEYPDIKLSFELLDNTSLKLCADPSEYKSLVMVMPNLYGDIMSDLSSGLIGGLGLTPSGNMGNKVSIFEAVHGSAPDIAGKGLANPTALLLSSCMMLRHMELNSHADKIENAVLKTIASGPENRTRDLKGTSTTSHFTEQVIKNL
;
A
#
# COMPACT_ATOMS: atom_id res chain seq x y z
N MET A 1 52.67 58.33 -7.93
CA MET A 1 52.99 59.57 -7.19
C MET A 1 52.88 59.29 -5.70
N GLN A 2 53.73 59.92 -4.88
CA GLN A 2 53.50 60.09 -3.44
C GLN A 2 52.52 61.29 -3.25
N ALA A 3 51.97 61.66 -2.09
CA ALA A 3 52.31 61.33 -0.70
C ALA A 3 51.11 61.55 0.27
N ASN A 4 51.15 60.96 1.47
CA ASN A 4 51.12 61.57 2.83
C ASN A 4 50.06 62.64 3.22
N VAL A 5 49.61 62.81 4.50
CA VAL A 5 49.83 62.12 5.81
C VAL A 5 48.78 62.58 6.87
N SER A 6 48.78 61.93 8.06
CA SER A 6 48.21 62.36 9.38
C SER A 6 46.74 61.97 9.68
N GLN A 7 46.34 61.63 10.93
CA GLN A 7 47.10 61.31 12.16
C GLN A 7 46.30 60.36 13.11
N PHE A 8 46.95 59.84 14.17
CA PHE A 8 46.45 58.81 15.12
C PHE A 8 45.85 59.41 16.41
N PRO A 9 45.08 58.64 17.22
CA PRO A 9 45.66 57.94 18.39
C PRO A 9 45.16 56.49 18.63
N TRP A 10 45.86 55.77 19.51
CA TRP A 10 45.53 54.40 20.00
C TRP A 10 44.82 54.47 21.38
N PRO A 11 44.43 53.31 21.98
CA PRO A 11 45.40 52.67 22.89
C PRO A 11 45.56 51.15 22.73
N THR A 12 46.66 50.67 23.31
CA THR A 12 47.04 49.26 23.56
C THR A 12 46.96 49.00 25.09
N LEU A 13 47.12 47.80 25.66
CA LEU A 13 47.68 46.51 25.22
C LEU A 13 46.59 45.38 25.37
N ASP A 14 46.79 44.07 25.60
CA ASP A 14 47.96 43.28 26.01
C ASP A 14 47.91 41.80 25.52
N GLN A 15 48.89 40.99 25.94
CA GLN A 15 49.16 39.60 25.56
C GLN A 15 49.61 38.77 26.79
N PRO A 16 49.51 37.42 26.76
CA PRO A 16 50.68 36.66 26.29
C PRO A 16 50.34 35.43 25.42
N PHE A 17 51.05 35.31 24.31
CA PHE A 17 51.20 34.05 23.57
C PHE A 17 52.14 33.09 24.32
N VAL A 18 51.87 31.79 24.22
CA VAL A 18 52.92 30.77 24.09
C VAL A 18 52.61 29.96 22.83
N THR A 19 53.61 29.73 22.01
CA THR A 19 53.47 29.16 20.66
C THR A 19 53.83 27.69 20.57
N VAL A 20 53.02 26.95 19.80
CA VAL A 20 53.43 25.95 18.80
C VAL A 20 54.47 24.89 19.22
N GLU A 21 54.06 23.62 19.18
CA GLU A 21 54.68 22.68 18.24
C GLU A 21 53.78 21.50 17.88
N SER A 22 54.06 20.88 16.73
CA SER A 22 53.27 19.80 16.14
C SER A 22 54.03 18.47 16.18
N ASN A 23 53.45 17.44 16.79
CA ASN A 23 53.87 16.05 16.58
C ASN A 23 52.72 15.09 16.94
N LEU A 24 52.21 14.34 15.96
CA LEU A 24 51.91 12.90 16.08
C LEU A 24 51.39 12.34 14.74
N ASP A 25 52.26 11.55 14.13
CA ASP A 25 52.12 10.47 13.15
C ASP A 25 50.73 10.09 12.57
N LEU A 26 50.70 9.79 11.26
CA LEU A 26 49.58 9.17 10.53
C LEU A 26 49.98 7.76 10.06
N SER A 27 49.98 6.78 10.98
CA SER A 27 50.30 5.38 10.67
C SER A 27 49.26 4.36 11.18
N GLU A 28 48.46 3.88 10.20
CA GLU A 28 47.67 2.64 10.16
C GLU A 28 46.40 2.49 11.07
N PRO A 29 45.43 1.61 10.68
CA PRO A 29 44.10 1.55 11.31
C PRO A 29 43.78 0.23 12.02
N ARG A 30 42.93 0.26 13.06
CA ARG A 30 42.23 -0.93 13.60
C ARG A 30 40.79 -0.67 14.03
N ASP A 31 39.90 -1.46 13.46
CA ASP A 31 38.77 -2.19 14.05
C ASP A 31 38.17 -1.67 15.37
N TYR A 32 36.92 -1.21 15.28
CA TYR A 32 35.97 -1.10 16.40
C TYR A 32 34.57 -1.47 15.89
N PHE A 33 34.20 -2.75 15.98
CA PHE A 33 32.82 -3.21 15.65
C PHE A 33 32.38 -4.54 16.29
N GLU A 34 33.00 -4.98 17.39
CA GLU A 34 32.47 -6.05 18.25
C GLU A 34 32.59 -5.65 19.72
N ASP A 35 31.44 -5.44 20.39
CA ASP A 35 31.23 -5.73 21.84
C ASP A 35 29.77 -5.41 22.28
N TRP A 36 28.80 -6.22 21.84
CA TRP A 36 27.46 -6.23 22.45
C TRP A 36 26.69 -7.56 22.35
N TYR A 37 27.40 -8.69 22.46
CA TYR A 37 26.79 -10.03 22.47
C TYR A 37 27.48 -11.02 23.44
N ALA A 38 27.79 -10.56 24.66
CA ALA A 38 28.31 -11.41 25.72
C ALA A 38 27.74 -10.99 27.10
N ASN A 39 26.62 -11.62 27.53
CA ASN A 39 26.23 -11.89 28.93
C ASN A 39 24.73 -12.27 29.08
N ILE A 40 24.31 -13.38 28.46
CA ILE A 40 23.21 -14.19 29.00
C ILE A 40 23.66 -15.65 28.99
N ASN A 41 23.97 -16.18 30.17
CA ASN A 41 24.20 -17.60 30.41
C ASN A 41 23.08 -18.09 31.34
N VAL A 42 22.51 -19.26 31.05
CA VAL A 42 21.35 -19.80 31.79
C VAL A 42 21.62 -21.27 32.12
N PRO A 43 21.53 -21.65 33.40
CA PRO A 43 20.69 -22.81 33.70
C PRO A 43 19.93 -22.77 35.04
N ASN A 44 18.79 -23.47 35.03
CA ASN A 44 18.12 -24.19 36.14
C ASN A 44 17.31 -23.45 37.23
N MET A 45 15.98 -23.59 37.06
CA MET A 45 15.00 -24.13 38.03
C MET A 45 14.97 -23.65 39.49
N GLY A 46 13.82 -23.08 39.88
CA GLY A 46 13.30 -23.04 41.25
C GLY A 46 11.79 -22.78 41.25
N LEU A 47 11.02 -23.59 41.98
CA LEU A 47 9.57 -23.39 42.19
C LEU A 47 9.34 -22.62 43.49
N VAL A 48 8.61 -21.51 43.43
CA VAL A 48 7.91 -20.92 44.59
C VAL A 48 6.57 -20.35 44.10
N ASP A 49 5.51 -20.58 44.86
CA ASP A 49 4.17 -20.03 44.67
C ASP A 49 3.85 -19.08 45.84
N ILE A 50 3.43 -17.85 45.55
CA ILE A 50 2.90 -16.89 46.55
C ILE A 50 1.76 -16.10 45.92
N SER A 51 0.53 -16.48 46.26
CA SER A 51 -0.62 -15.57 46.23
C SER A 51 -0.55 -14.59 47.40
N LEU A 52 -1.16 -13.40 47.22
CA LEU A 52 -1.32 -12.31 48.21
C LEU A 52 -0.07 -11.45 48.49
N LEU A 53 -0.08 -10.23 47.93
CA LEU A 53 0.06 -8.97 48.68
C LEU A 53 -0.42 -7.80 47.81
N SER A 54 -0.76 -6.65 48.41
CA SER A 54 -1.43 -5.53 47.74
C SER A 54 -0.51 -4.32 47.49
N ASP A 55 -0.98 -3.48 46.55
CA ASP A 55 -0.58 -2.10 46.26
C ASP A 55 0.81 -1.87 45.60
N PRO A 56 0.90 -0.99 44.57
CA PRO A 56 2.12 -0.80 43.78
C PRO A 56 3.01 0.33 44.33
N ILE A 57 4.30 0.06 44.46
CA ILE A 57 5.35 1.08 44.64
C ILE A 57 6.06 1.29 43.29
N VAL A 58 6.13 2.55 42.84
CA VAL A 58 6.79 2.93 41.58
C VAL A 58 8.22 3.41 41.87
N PRO A 59 9.27 2.80 41.26
CA PRO A 59 10.62 3.35 41.28
C PRO A 59 10.81 4.38 40.15
N GLU A 60 11.35 5.55 40.49
CA GLU A 60 11.70 6.59 39.53
C GLU A 60 12.97 6.22 38.71
N VAL A 61 13.04 6.68 37.46
CA VAL A 61 14.22 6.53 36.59
C VAL A 61 14.61 7.90 36.03
N PRO A 62 15.80 8.45 36.35
CA PRO A 62 16.20 9.77 35.88
C PRO A 62 16.37 9.87 34.36
N SER A 63 15.70 10.86 33.75
CA SER A 63 15.84 11.17 32.32
C SER A 63 17.05 12.09 32.07
N PHE A 64 18.04 11.61 31.32
CA PHE A 64 19.16 12.44 30.86
C PHE A 64 18.98 12.82 29.38
N VAL A 65 18.74 14.11 29.11
CA VAL A 65 18.62 14.67 27.75
C VAL A 65 19.45 15.97 27.70
N PRO A 66 20.43 16.12 26.78
CA PRO A 66 21.20 17.34 26.68
C PRO A 66 20.37 18.49 26.09
N GLU A 67 20.32 19.63 26.78
CA GLU A 67 19.82 20.87 26.19
C GLU A 67 20.81 21.42 25.15
N TYR A 68 20.33 21.75 23.96
CA TYR A 68 21.02 22.66 23.03
C TYR A 68 20.27 23.99 23.00
N GLN A 69 20.74 24.96 23.77
CA GLN A 69 20.21 26.32 23.75
C GLN A 69 20.69 27.04 22.48
N TYR A 70 19.76 27.68 21.77
CA TYR A 70 20.05 28.60 20.68
C TYR A 70 19.67 30.02 21.11
N THR A 71 20.68 30.88 21.28
CA THR A 71 20.50 32.25 21.77
C THR A 71 19.81 33.13 20.74
N LEU A 72 18.72 33.78 21.15
CA LEU A 72 18.07 34.84 20.37
C LEU A 72 18.95 36.10 20.34
N VAL A 73 19.21 36.62 19.14
CA VAL A 73 19.78 37.95 18.91
C VAL A 73 18.67 38.86 18.38
N GLN A 74 18.51 40.05 18.96
CA GLN A 74 17.45 41.01 18.61
C GLN A 74 18.00 42.36 18.13
N HIS A 75 17.09 43.14 17.50
CA HIS A 75 17.25 44.52 17.01
C HIS A 75 18.03 44.64 15.68
N ALA A 76 17.79 45.62 14.79
CA ALA A 76 17.01 46.87 14.91
C ALA A 76 16.10 47.12 13.65
N PRO A 77 15.41 48.27 13.49
CA PRO A 77 14.16 48.36 12.70
C PRO A 77 14.27 48.73 11.21
N ALA A 78 13.11 48.90 10.57
CA ALA A 78 12.87 48.95 9.12
C ALA A 78 13.24 50.26 8.40
N ILE A 79 13.35 50.16 7.07
CA ILE A 79 13.26 51.27 6.10
C ILE A 79 12.17 50.90 5.07
N GLN A 80 11.34 51.87 4.69
CA GLN A 80 10.27 51.69 3.70
C GLN A 80 10.77 51.94 2.28
N HIS A 81 10.31 51.14 1.32
CA HIS A 81 10.03 51.58 -0.06
C HIS A 81 8.85 50.77 -0.63
N ALA A 82 7.96 51.43 -1.37
CA ALA A 82 6.73 50.84 -1.91
C ALA A 82 6.74 50.82 -3.44
N VAL A 83 6.22 49.74 -4.03
CA VAL A 83 5.84 49.61 -5.44
C VAL A 83 4.58 48.73 -5.52
N GLU A 84 3.76 48.94 -6.55
CA GLU A 84 2.36 48.52 -6.67
C GLU A 84 2.14 47.04 -7.09
N PRO A 85 0.93 46.48 -6.87
CA PRO A 85 0.59 45.11 -7.27
C PRO A 85 0.25 44.97 -8.76
N ALA A 86 0.68 43.87 -9.39
CA ALA A 86 0.32 43.51 -10.76
C ALA A 86 -1.01 42.74 -10.83
N VAL A 87 -1.75 42.93 -11.93
CA VAL A 87 -3.15 42.48 -12.13
C VAL A 87 -3.24 41.24 -13.03
N GLU A 88 -4.16 40.32 -12.74
CA GLU A 88 -4.50 39.18 -13.61
C GLU A 88 -5.32 39.59 -14.86
N PRO A 89 -4.97 39.14 -16.07
CA PRO A 89 -5.80 39.31 -17.25
C PRO A 89 -6.80 38.15 -17.42
N SER A 90 -8.09 38.43 -17.23
CA SER A 90 -9.19 37.50 -17.50
C SER A 90 -9.40 37.22 -19.00
N TYR A 91 -9.72 35.97 -19.37
CA TYR A 91 -10.17 35.63 -20.74
C TYR A 91 -11.66 35.95 -20.94
N LYS A 92 -12.01 36.55 -22.08
CA LYS A 92 -13.39 36.68 -22.59
C LYS A 92 -13.49 36.13 -24.01
N LEU A 93 -14.60 35.45 -24.34
CA LEU A 93 -14.96 35.11 -25.72
C LEU A 93 -15.59 36.32 -26.43
N HIS A 94 -15.42 36.44 -27.75
CA HIS A 94 -16.45 36.99 -28.65
C HIS A 94 -16.25 36.60 -30.14
N THR A 95 -17.16 35.78 -30.65
CA THR A 95 -17.84 35.84 -31.98
C THR A 95 -17.08 36.09 -33.30
N ASN A 96 -17.17 35.06 -34.17
CA ASN A 96 -17.57 35.09 -35.60
C ASN A 96 -16.53 35.16 -36.76
N THR A 97 -16.94 34.51 -37.85
CA THR A 97 -16.31 34.15 -39.14
C THR A 97 -16.68 35.14 -40.28
N PRO A 98 -16.33 34.97 -41.59
CA PRO A 98 -15.66 33.86 -42.31
C PRO A 98 -14.58 34.24 -43.36
N ALA A 99 -13.91 33.25 -43.97
CA ALA A 99 -13.71 33.09 -45.45
C ALA A 99 -12.63 32.03 -45.82
N ASP A 100 -12.70 31.56 -47.07
CA ASP A 100 -11.68 30.92 -47.93
C ASP A 100 -11.07 29.51 -47.63
N THR A 101 -11.64 28.56 -48.39
CA THR A 101 -11.27 27.21 -48.88
C THR A 101 -9.81 26.91 -49.28
N PRO A 102 -9.39 25.64 -49.59
CA PRO A 102 -10.20 24.45 -49.93
C PRO A 102 -9.86 23.09 -49.22
N THR A 103 -10.57 22.04 -49.68
CA THR A 103 -10.63 20.64 -49.18
C THR A 103 -9.50 19.72 -49.65
N LEU A 104 -9.38 18.51 -49.03
CA LEU A 104 -9.22 17.21 -49.73
C LEU A 104 -9.47 15.97 -48.79
N PHE A 105 -10.63 15.33 -48.96
CA PHE A 105 -10.98 13.89 -48.79
C PHE A 105 -10.87 13.09 -47.46
N GLU A 106 -11.70 12.03 -47.42
CA GLU A 106 -12.01 11.09 -46.32
C GLU A 106 -11.19 9.77 -46.37
N PRO A 107 -11.18 8.94 -45.30
CA PRO A 107 -10.40 7.69 -45.25
C PRO A 107 -11.16 6.45 -45.76
N GLU A 108 -10.56 5.70 -46.69
CA GLU A 108 -11.08 4.39 -47.13
C GLU A 108 -10.81 3.25 -46.13
N ARG A 109 -11.72 2.26 -46.13
CA ARG A 109 -11.51 0.93 -45.55
C ARG A 109 -10.82 0.03 -46.57
N VAL A 110 -9.85 -0.79 -46.13
CA VAL A 110 -9.35 -1.92 -46.94
C VAL A 110 -9.63 -3.24 -46.23
N VAL A 111 -9.95 -4.25 -47.02
CA VAL A 111 -10.50 -5.55 -46.63
C VAL A 111 -9.40 -6.49 -46.08
N ALA A 112 -9.79 -7.40 -45.18
CA ALA A 112 -8.93 -8.49 -44.72
C ALA A 112 -9.03 -9.70 -45.67
N ASP A 113 -7.88 -10.24 -46.09
CA ASP A 113 -7.78 -11.54 -46.75
C ASP A 113 -6.66 -12.39 -46.12
N SER A 114 -6.55 -13.65 -46.53
CA SER A 114 -6.10 -14.77 -45.70
C SER A 114 -4.90 -15.53 -46.27
N ASN A 115 -4.34 -16.41 -45.43
CA ASN A 115 -3.33 -17.43 -45.76
C ASN A 115 -1.93 -16.95 -46.22
N LYS A 116 -0.97 -17.02 -45.28
CA LYS A 116 0.08 -18.07 -45.28
C LYS A 116 0.95 -18.04 -44.01
N LEU A 117 1.16 -19.21 -43.39
CA LEU A 117 2.22 -19.39 -42.40
C LEU A 117 3.59 -19.40 -43.09
N LYS A 118 4.55 -18.63 -42.56
CA LYS A 118 5.97 -19.04 -42.50
C LYS A 118 6.62 -18.58 -41.20
N THR A 119 7.43 -19.46 -40.63
CA THR A 119 8.25 -19.21 -39.44
C THR A 119 9.46 -18.34 -39.77
N GLY A 120 9.72 -17.30 -38.98
CA GLY A 120 10.93 -16.48 -39.12
C GLY A 120 11.19 -15.61 -37.89
N THR A 121 12.42 -15.58 -37.41
CA THR A 121 12.84 -14.73 -36.29
C THR A 121 12.98 -13.28 -36.75
N ALA A 122 12.05 -12.41 -36.37
CA ALA A 122 12.10 -10.99 -36.72
C ALA A 122 13.31 -10.29 -36.08
N GLN A 123 14.22 -9.77 -36.91
CA GLN A 123 15.22 -8.79 -36.45
C GLN A 123 14.54 -7.42 -36.22
N PRO A 124 14.93 -6.66 -35.18
CA PRO A 124 14.36 -5.34 -34.94
C PRO A 124 14.82 -4.34 -36.00
N THR A 125 13.89 -3.86 -36.82
CA THR A 125 14.14 -2.84 -37.85
C THR A 125 14.61 -1.53 -37.21
N LYS A 126 15.72 -0.97 -37.71
CA LYS A 126 16.31 0.28 -37.19
C LYS A 126 15.56 1.51 -37.73
N GLN A 127 14.38 1.79 -37.17
CA GLN A 127 13.46 2.81 -37.67
C GLN A 127 13.93 4.28 -37.51
N PHE A 128 15.03 4.57 -36.80
CA PHE A 128 15.43 5.95 -36.49
C PHE A 128 16.84 6.27 -37.00
N ALA A 129 16.93 6.92 -38.15
CA ALA A 129 18.17 7.51 -38.66
C ALA A 129 18.50 8.83 -37.93
N CYS A 130 19.79 9.19 -37.90
CA CYS A 130 20.23 10.55 -37.58
C CYS A 130 20.28 11.36 -38.88
N GLU A 131 19.69 12.55 -38.90
CA GLU A 131 19.72 13.44 -40.08
C GLU A 131 21.10 14.05 -40.32
N LEU A 132 21.94 14.15 -39.27
CA LEU A 132 23.27 14.75 -39.32
C LEU A 132 24.42 13.76 -39.61
N CYS A 133 24.16 12.44 -39.64
CA CYS A 133 25.11 11.43 -40.14
C CYS A 133 24.43 10.06 -40.35
N ALA A 134 25.03 9.19 -41.17
CA ALA A 134 24.47 7.88 -41.56
C ALA A 134 24.30 6.80 -40.43
N LYS A 135 24.20 7.19 -39.15
CA LYS A 135 23.96 6.26 -38.04
C LYS A 135 22.46 6.00 -37.83
N THR A 136 22.09 4.72 -37.76
CA THR A 136 20.71 4.25 -37.55
C THR A 136 20.56 3.53 -36.22
N PHE A 137 19.42 3.76 -35.56
CA PHE A 137 19.12 3.37 -34.18
C PHE A 137 17.79 2.61 -34.11
N THR A 138 17.69 1.71 -33.13
CA THR A 138 16.46 0.94 -32.84
C THR A 138 15.45 1.69 -31.96
N ARG A 139 15.82 2.87 -31.43
CA ARG A 139 14.95 3.71 -30.57
C ARG A 139 15.19 5.19 -30.83
N ARG A 140 14.10 5.97 -30.91
CA ARG A 140 14.12 7.44 -31.12
C ARG A 140 14.94 8.18 -30.05
N GLU A 141 14.85 7.74 -28.80
CA GLU A 141 15.64 8.29 -27.68
C GLU A 141 17.15 8.13 -27.90
N SER A 142 17.60 6.95 -28.36
CA SER A 142 19.02 6.69 -28.63
C SER A 142 19.56 7.52 -29.79
N MET A 143 18.72 7.84 -30.77
CA MET A 143 19.04 8.79 -31.84
C MET A 143 19.16 10.22 -31.30
N LYS A 144 18.18 10.70 -30.51
CA LYS A 144 18.24 12.04 -29.87
C LYS A 144 19.49 12.20 -29.00
N ASN A 145 19.81 11.20 -28.17
CA ASN A 145 21.00 11.20 -27.32
C ASN A 145 22.30 11.13 -28.13
N HIS A 146 22.30 10.56 -29.35
CA HIS A 146 23.43 10.64 -30.26
C HIS A 146 23.59 12.04 -30.87
N VAL A 147 22.49 12.68 -31.29
CA VAL A 147 22.51 14.05 -31.82
C VAL A 147 23.07 15.04 -30.79
N SER A 148 22.53 15.01 -29.56
CA SER A 148 23.00 15.91 -28.50
C SER A 148 24.44 15.67 -28.09
N SER A 149 24.89 14.42 -28.03
CA SER A 149 26.24 14.07 -27.55
C SER A 149 27.36 14.19 -28.58
N VAL A 150 27.09 13.92 -29.86
CA VAL A 150 28.12 13.87 -30.93
C VAL A 150 28.13 15.14 -31.77
N HIS A 151 26.95 15.62 -32.16
CA HIS A 151 26.82 16.78 -33.05
C HIS A 151 26.74 18.09 -32.28
N GLN A 152 25.91 18.14 -31.23
CA GLN A 152 25.80 19.33 -30.36
C GLN A 152 26.82 19.34 -29.19
N ARG A 153 27.55 18.23 -28.99
CA ARG A 153 28.58 18.03 -27.94
C ARG A 153 28.13 18.32 -26.50
N LEU A 154 26.82 18.30 -26.23
CA LEU A 154 26.25 18.66 -24.93
C LEU A 154 26.62 17.64 -23.85
N LYS A 155 27.10 18.14 -22.71
CA LYS A 155 27.51 17.35 -21.54
C LYS A 155 26.80 17.81 -20.24
N PRO A 156 25.46 17.73 -20.16
CA PRO A 156 24.72 18.28 -19.03
C PRO A 156 24.94 17.53 -17.70
N TYR A 157 25.60 16.37 -17.71
CA TYR A 157 25.82 15.54 -16.52
C TYR A 157 27.24 15.71 -15.98
N LYS A 158 27.43 16.72 -15.13
CA LYS A 158 28.72 17.02 -14.45
C LYS A 158 28.94 16.11 -13.24
N CYS A 159 30.19 15.79 -12.91
CA CYS A 159 30.52 15.15 -11.64
C CYS A 159 30.40 16.13 -10.47
N GLN A 160 29.79 15.70 -9.37
CA GLN A 160 29.56 16.52 -8.16
C GLN A 160 30.63 16.35 -7.07
N TYR A 161 31.63 15.47 -7.28
CA TYR A 161 32.75 15.31 -6.35
C TYR A 161 33.72 16.49 -6.45
N ALA A 162 33.99 17.17 -5.32
CA ALA A 162 34.70 18.44 -5.22
C ALA A 162 36.14 18.50 -5.79
N LYS A 163 36.72 17.37 -6.25
CA LYS A 163 38.02 17.31 -6.95
C LYS A 163 37.91 16.71 -8.36
N CYS A 164 36.74 16.80 -9.00
CA CYS A 164 36.53 16.24 -10.33
C CYS A 164 35.69 17.14 -11.25
N THR A 165 36.32 17.62 -12.32
CA THR A 165 35.73 18.52 -13.34
C THR A 165 35.17 17.78 -14.56
N LEU A 166 34.98 16.45 -14.48
CA LEU A 166 34.58 15.65 -15.64
C LEU A 166 33.07 15.69 -15.91
N GLU A 167 32.73 15.96 -17.16
CA GLU A 167 31.36 16.14 -17.65
C GLU A 167 30.99 15.11 -18.74
N TYR A 168 29.75 14.64 -18.70
CA TYR A 168 29.25 13.52 -19.50
C TYR A 168 27.96 13.88 -20.24
N SER A 169 27.80 13.28 -21.41
CA SER A 169 26.64 13.45 -22.29
C SER A 169 25.47 12.48 -21.99
N THR A 170 25.68 11.48 -21.13
CA THR A 170 24.60 10.59 -20.65
C THR A 170 24.65 10.40 -19.12
N PRO A 171 23.50 10.18 -18.44
CA PRO A 171 23.47 9.87 -17.01
C PRO A 171 24.16 8.53 -16.68
N SER A 172 24.24 7.63 -17.66
CA SER A 172 24.85 6.31 -17.50
C SER A 172 26.37 6.37 -17.50
N ASP A 173 26.97 7.30 -18.24
CA ASP A 173 28.41 7.54 -18.23
C ASP A 173 28.86 8.27 -16.97
N LEU A 174 28.09 9.26 -16.48
CA LEU A 174 28.34 9.88 -15.18
C LEU A 174 28.29 8.83 -14.04
N ARG A 175 27.22 8.02 -13.97
CA ARG A 175 27.09 6.96 -12.94
C ARG A 175 28.18 5.89 -13.04
N ARG A 176 28.71 5.63 -14.24
CA ARG A 176 29.88 4.76 -14.46
C ARG A 176 31.17 5.40 -13.95
N HIS A 177 31.40 6.67 -14.27
CA HIS A 177 32.56 7.43 -13.81
C HIS A 177 32.65 7.51 -12.28
N VAL A 178 31.56 7.92 -11.61
CA VAL A 178 31.52 8.06 -10.14
C VAL A 178 31.88 6.73 -9.46
N ARG A 179 31.32 5.62 -9.95
CA ARG A 179 31.61 4.27 -9.43
C ARG A 179 33.08 3.85 -9.60
N GLU A 180 33.74 4.28 -10.67
CA GLU A 180 35.09 3.83 -11.03
C GLU A 180 36.21 4.78 -10.56
N LYS A 181 35.87 6.00 -10.14
CA LYS A 181 36.84 7.04 -9.77
C LYS A 181 36.65 7.66 -8.38
N HIS A 182 35.46 7.59 -7.79
CA HIS A 182 35.18 8.23 -6.50
C HIS A 182 34.73 7.25 -5.40
N LEU A 183 34.06 6.14 -5.76
CA LEU A 183 33.73 5.07 -4.81
C LEU A 183 34.93 4.11 -4.65
N ARG A 184 35.67 4.23 -3.53
CA ARG A 184 36.86 3.40 -3.25
C ARG A 184 36.53 1.90 -3.18
N ASN A 185 35.37 1.53 -2.64
CA ASN A 185 34.88 0.14 -2.61
C ASN A 185 34.09 -0.24 -3.88
N SER A 186 34.72 -0.09 -5.05
CA SER A 186 34.16 -0.58 -6.32
C SER A 186 34.35 -2.11 -6.43
N GLU A 187 33.45 -2.88 -5.80
CA GLU A 187 33.56 -4.34 -5.72
C GLU A 187 33.90 -5.02 -7.06
N LYS A 188 34.87 -5.93 -7.01
CA LYS A 188 35.22 -6.81 -8.13
C LYS A 188 34.21 -7.96 -8.21
N LEU A 189 33.04 -7.66 -8.75
CA LEU A 189 31.86 -8.53 -8.83
C LEU A 189 32.00 -9.71 -9.81
N PHE A 190 32.94 -9.66 -10.75
CA PHE A 190 33.11 -10.69 -11.77
C PHE A 190 34.33 -11.56 -11.44
N ILE A 191 34.14 -12.83 -11.09
CA ILE A 191 35.21 -13.73 -10.63
C ILE A 191 35.46 -14.83 -11.68
N CYS A 192 36.72 -15.12 -11.99
CA CYS A 192 37.10 -16.30 -12.76
C CYS A 192 37.01 -17.56 -11.90
N GLN A 193 35.78 -18.03 -11.67
CA GLN A 193 35.51 -19.27 -10.96
C GLN A 193 34.19 -19.87 -11.43
N GLY A 194 34.12 -21.20 -11.50
CA GLY A 194 32.90 -21.94 -11.81
C GLY A 194 32.94 -23.36 -11.25
N ARG A 195 31.88 -24.13 -11.48
CA ARG A 195 31.86 -25.58 -11.27
C ARG A 195 31.47 -26.30 -12.56
N THR A 196 31.93 -27.52 -12.73
CA THR A 196 31.47 -28.45 -13.77
C THR A 196 30.20 -29.20 -13.33
N ALA A 197 29.59 -29.97 -14.23
CA ALA A 197 28.42 -30.79 -13.92
C ALA A 197 28.70 -31.89 -12.88
N ASP A 198 29.93 -32.42 -12.83
CA ASP A 198 30.43 -33.32 -11.78
C ASP A 198 30.89 -32.57 -10.51
N GLY A 199 30.61 -31.26 -10.40
CA GLY A 199 30.78 -30.47 -9.19
C GLY A 199 32.20 -29.95 -8.91
N LYS A 200 33.20 -30.34 -9.71
CA LYS A 200 34.59 -29.88 -9.58
C LYS A 200 34.70 -28.38 -9.84
N LEU A 201 35.52 -27.70 -9.05
CA LEU A 201 35.82 -26.28 -9.20
C LEU A 201 36.82 -26.03 -10.34
N TRP A 202 36.60 -24.96 -11.11
CA TRP A 202 37.52 -24.49 -12.14
C TRP A 202 37.61 -22.96 -12.13
N GLY A 203 38.58 -22.39 -12.86
CA GLY A 203 38.93 -20.97 -12.84
C GLY A 203 40.02 -20.63 -11.82
N CYS A 204 40.62 -19.45 -11.94
CA CYS A 204 41.80 -19.02 -11.15
C CYS A 204 41.50 -18.02 -10.02
N GLY A 205 40.22 -17.80 -9.66
CA GLY A 205 39.80 -16.91 -8.58
C GLY A 205 40.00 -15.40 -8.83
N LYS A 206 40.67 -15.00 -9.91
CA LYS A 206 40.91 -13.58 -10.24
C LYS A 206 39.60 -12.82 -10.39
N ARG A 207 39.49 -11.67 -9.70
CA ARG A 207 38.30 -10.82 -9.66
C ARG A 207 38.48 -9.57 -10.54
N PHE A 208 37.42 -9.16 -11.23
CA PHE A 208 37.37 -8.06 -12.19
C PHE A 208 36.20 -7.11 -11.91
N HIS A 209 36.34 -5.84 -12.31
CA HIS A 209 35.28 -4.83 -12.13
C HIS A 209 34.22 -4.86 -13.26
N ARG A 210 34.58 -5.35 -14.45
CA ARG A 210 33.69 -5.41 -15.62
C ARG A 210 33.68 -6.79 -16.27
N SER A 211 32.51 -7.23 -16.76
CA SER A 211 32.32 -8.55 -17.39
C SER A 211 33.25 -8.80 -18.58
N TYR A 212 33.49 -7.83 -19.45
CA TYR A 212 34.37 -8.02 -20.60
C TYR A 212 35.84 -8.27 -20.20
N GLN A 213 36.28 -7.80 -19.02
CA GLN A 213 37.63 -8.08 -18.51
C GLN A 213 37.75 -9.56 -18.14
N LEU A 214 36.73 -10.13 -17.51
CA LEU A 214 36.62 -11.56 -17.25
C LEU A 214 36.53 -12.36 -18.56
N THR A 215 35.73 -11.91 -19.54
CA THR A 215 35.63 -12.57 -20.86
C THR A 215 36.96 -12.54 -21.62
N GLY A 216 37.69 -11.41 -21.60
CA GLY A 216 39.03 -11.30 -22.18
C GLY A 216 40.04 -12.21 -21.48
N HIS A 217 40.03 -12.20 -20.14
CA HIS A 217 40.85 -13.11 -19.32
C HIS A 217 40.60 -14.58 -19.66
N TRP A 218 39.34 -15.01 -19.80
CA TRP A 218 38.99 -16.37 -20.23
C TRP A 218 39.55 -16.69 -21.61
N LYS A 219 39.36 -15.82 -22.61
CA LYS A 219 39.90 -15.99 -23.97
C LYS A 219 41.43 -16.15 -23.95
N SER A 220 42.15 -15.30 -23.22
CA SER A 220 43.62 -15.35 -23.13
C SER A 220 44.18 -16.52 -22.30
N ASN A 221 43.39 -17.12 -21.42
CA ASN A 221 43.86 -18.21 -20.53
C ASN A 221 43.34 -19.61 -20.92
N ARG A 222 42.34 -19.72 -21.82
CA ARG A 222 41.94 -20.99 -22.44
C ARG A 222 43.05 -21.56 -23.33
N SER A 223 43.69 -20.73 -24.14
CA SER A 223 44.85 -21.11 -24.96
C SER A 223 46.06 -21.55 -24.12
N GLN A 224 46.26 -20.93 -22.96
CA GLN A 224 47.36 -21.27 -22.03
C GLN A 224 47.01 -22.39 -21.03
N LYS A 225 45.81 -22.99 -21.08
CA LYS A 225 45.25 -23.99 -20.14
C LYS A 225 45.17 -23.60 -18.64
N LYS A 226 45.85 -22.53 -18.19
CA LYS A 226 46.03 -22.02 -16.81
C LYS A 226 44.78 -21.83 -15.92
N CYS A 227 43.57 -21.99 -16.46
CA CYS A 227 42.32 -21.80 -15.71
C CYS A 227 41.39 -23.03 -15.72
N HIS A 228 41.81 -24.16 -16.33
CA HIS A 228 41.02 -25.40 -16.44
C HIS A 228 39.55 -25.20 -16.89
N ILE A 229 39.33 -24.22 -17.78
CA ILE A 229 38.00 -23.88 -18.30
C ILE A 229 37.47 -25.06 -19.14
N PRO A 230 36.25 -25.57 -18.88
CA PRO A 230 35.69 -26.67 -19.66
C PRO A 230 35.59 -26.34 -21.17
N PRO A 231 35.79 -27.32 -22.08
CA PRO A 231 35.74 -27.07 -23.52
C PRO A 231 34.41 -26.44 -23.96
N ASP A 232 33.30 -26.92 -23.41
CA ASP A 232 31.93 -26.59 -23.82
C ASP A 232 31.35 -25.38 -23.06
N PHE A 233 32.18 -24.67 -22.29
CA PHE A 233 31.74 -23.49 -21.55
C PHE A 233 31.58 -22.27 -22.49
N ASP A 234 30.34 -21.92 -22.81
CA ASP A 234 30.00 -20.72 -23.58
C ASP A 234 30.14 -19.44 -22.75
N TYR A 235 30.52 -18.35 -23.41
CA TYR A 235 30.94 -17.09 -22.79
C TYR A 235 29.80 -16.10 -22.54
N ALA A 236 28.56 -16.55 -22.50
CA ALA A 236 27.41 -15.73 -22.13
C ALA A 236 27.60 -15.13 -20.72
N PRO A 237 27.58 -13.79 -20.54
CA PRO A 237 27.93 -13.16 -19.27
C PRO A 237 26.83 -13.37 -18.22
N ILE A 238 27.03 -14.37 -17.36
CA ILE A 238 26.16 -14.68 -16.22
C ILE A 238 26.06 -13.45 -15.31
N LYS A 239 24.86 -12.84 -15.23
CA LYS A 239 24.54 -11.84 -14.21
C LYS A 239 24.45 -12.54 -12.86
N PHE A 240 25.48 -12.40 -12.02
CA PHE A 240 25.42 -12.79 -10.61
C PHE A 240 24.34 -11.98 -9.88
N ARG A 241 23.16 -12.58 -9.75
CA ARG A 241 22.08 -12.11 -8.86
C ARG A 241 22.16 -12.95 -7.59
N ILE A 242 22.68 -12.36 -6.51
CA ILE A 242 22.86 -13.07 -5.23
C ILE A 242 21.51 -13.60 -4.75
N ARG A 243 21.33 -14.92 -4.84
CA ARG A 243 20.26 -15.67 -4.20
C ARG A 243 20.86 -16.38 -3.00
N PHE A 244 20.60 -15.87 -1.80
CA PHE A 244 20.63 -16.74 -0.62
C PHE A 244 19.55 -17.81 -0.81
N ARG A 245 19.97 -19.06 -0.96
CA ARG A 245 19.10 -20.23 -0.79
C ARG A 245 19.49 -20.88 0.52
N SER A 246 18.56 -20.96 1.45
CA SER A 246 18.66 -21.80 2.63
C SER A 246 18.88 -23.25 2.22
N CYS A 247 19.66 -23.98 3.02
CA CYS A 247 19.74 -25.42 2.89
C CYS A 247 18.41 -26.04 3.29
N LEU A 248 17.86 -26.91 2.44
CA LEU A 248 16.82 -27.85 2.81
C LEU A 248 17.30 -29.24 2.43
N VAL A 249 17.44 -30.09 3.44
CA VAL A 249 17.88 -31.49 3.29
C VAL A 249 16.85 -32.25 2.46
N LYS A 250 17.32 -33.02 1.47
CA LYS A 250 16.49 -33.98 0.73
C LYS A 250 17.03 -35.39 0.91
N ILE A 251 16.36 -36.13 1.79
CA ILE A 251 16.47 -37.59 1.89
C ILE A 251 15.98 -38.20 0.55
N ARG A 252 16.66 -39.23 0.05
CA ARG A 252 16.27 -39.95 -1.18
C ARG A 252 15.30 -41.09 -0.87
N GLY A 253 14.18 -41.13 -1.59
CA GLY A 253 13.37 -42.34 -1.82
C GLY A 253 13.60 -42.90 -3.24
N PRO A 254 13.34 -44.19 -3.48
CA PRO A 254 13.73 -44.88 -4.72
C PRO A 254 12.84 -44.58 -5.95
N SER A 255 13.33 -45.02 -7.11
CA SER A 255 12.76 -44.76 -8.44
C SER A 255 11.57 -45.68 -8.78
N ALA A 256 10.59 -45.15 -9.52
CA ALA A 256 9.61 -45.91 -10.29
C ALA A 256 9.52 -45.37 -11.74
N LYS A 257 9.42 -46.28 -12.72
CA LYS A 257 9.29 -45.95 -14.15
C LYS A 257 7.82 -45.74 -14.55
N PRO A 258 7.51 -44.93 -15.59
CA PRO A 258 6.13 -44.66 -15.99
C PRO A 258 5.44 -45.90 -16.60
N ARG A 259 4.13 -46.02 -16.36
CA ARG A 259 3.23 -46.92 -17.09
C ARG A 259 1.95 -46.19 -17.52
N ARG A 260 1.24 -46.77 -18.49
CA ARG A 260 0.14 -46.17 -19.26
C ARG A 260 -1.14 -45.98 -18.43
N ALA A 261 -1.98 -45.04 -18.85
CA ALA A 261 -3.31 -44.81 -18.28
C ALA A 261 -4.33 -45.91 -18.69
N PRO A 262 -5.26 -46.31 -17.80
CA PRO A 262 -6.41 -47.16 -18.12
C PRO A 262 -7.67 -46.33 -18.51
N PRO A 263 -8.68 -46.94 -19.15
CA PRO A 263 -9.93 -46.28 -19.57
C PRO A 263 -10.92 -46.06 -18.41
N PRO A 264 -11.96 -45.21 -18.58
CA PRO A 264 -12.92 -44.88 -17.53
C PRO A 264 -13.99 -45.98 -17.32
N GLY A 265 -14.48 -46.10 -16.08
CA GLY A 265 -15.77 -46.74 -15.79
C GLY A 265 -15.74 -48.08 -15.04
N THR A 266 -15.32 -48.11 -13.78
CA THR A 266 -15.83 -49.11 -12.80
C THR A 266 -15.76 -48.55 -11.38
N VAL A 267 -16.86 -48.67 -10.61
CA VAL A 267 -16.88 -48.33 -9.18
C VAL A 267 -16.31 -49.50 -8.37
N ARG A 268 -15.33 -49.24 -7.50
CA ARG A 268 -14.99 -50.12 -6.36
C ARG A 268 -14.69 -49.28 -5.13
N GLY A 269 -15.38 -49.58 -4.03
CA GLY A 269 -15.25 -48.86 -2.76
C GLY A 269 -14.00 -49.28 -1.98
N PHE A 270 -13.55 -48.39 -1.10
CA PHE A 270 -12.47 -48.67 -0.14
C PHE A 270 -13.05 -49.38 1.09
N LYS A 271 -12.54 -50.58 1.41
CA LYS A 271 -12.67 -51.15 2.75
C LYS A 271 -11.66 -50.45 3.66
N ILE A 272 -12.13 -49.79 4.71
CA ILE A 272 -11.31 -49.36 5.84
C ILE A 272 -11.41 -50.47 6.90
N TYR A 273 -10.26 -50.98 7.37
CA TYR A 273 -10.21 -51.77 8.60
C TYR A 273 -9.91 -50.83 9.76
N ILE A 274 -10.85 -50.68 10.68
CA ILE A 274 -10.63 -50.07 12.00
C ILE A 274 -10.78 -51.19 13.02
N LEU A 275 -9.84 -51.29 13.95
CA LEU A 275 -9.89 -52.25 15.06
C LEU A 275 -10.58 -51.63 16.28
N ASN A 276 -11.33 -52.49 16.98
CA ASN A 276 -11.82 -52.33 18.35
C ASN A 276 -12.87 -51.24 18.61
N ASN A 277 -14.13 -51.67 18.54
CA ASN A 277 -15.19 -51.49 19.55
C ASN A 277 -15.28 -50.13 20.28
N PHE A 278 -16.30 -49.33 19.90
CA PHE A 278 -17.31 -48.81 20.83
C PHE A 278 -18.61 -48.53 20.06
N GLU A 279 -19.77 -48.92 20.60
CA GLU A 279 -21.08 -48.65 19.99
C GLU A 279 -21.70 -47.35 20.54
N ILE A 280 -22.23 -46.51 19.66
CA ILE A 280 -23.26 -45.52 20.00
C ILE A 280 -24.31 -45.55 18.88
N THR A 281 -25.57 -45.80 19.24
CA THR A 281 -26.70 -45.80 18.31
C THR A 281 -27.24 -44.39 18.09
N ILE A 282 -27.51 -44.01 16.84
CA ILE A 282 -28.27 -42.80 16.49
C ILE A 282 -29.41 -43.18 15.55
N ILE A 283 -30.63 -42.74 15.89
CA ILE A 283 -31.87 -43.04 15.16
C ILE A 283 -32.07 -41.99 14.06
N LEU A 284 -32.48 -42.43 12.86
CA LEU A 284 -32.78 -41.57 11.70
C LEU A 284 -34.30 -41.43 11.47
N PRO A 285 -34.87 -40.23 11.63
CA PRO A 285 -36.18 -39.89 11.06
C PRO A 285 -36.05 -39.47 9.58
N MET A 286 -37.09 -39.70 8.79
CA MET A 286 -37.09 -39.41 7.34
C MET A 286 -37.08 -37.91 7.03
N PHE A 287 -36.22 -37.50 6.09
CA PHE A 287 -36.32 -36.17 5.47
C PHE A 287 -37.54 -36.10 4.53
N ARG A 288 -38.53 -35.29 4.90
CA ARG A 288 -39.54 -34.78 3.95
C ARG A 288 -38.87 -33.79 2.99
N ALA A 289 -39.20 -33.87 1.70
CA ALA A 289 -38.79 -32.87 0.73
C ALA A 289 -39.52 -31.54 1.00
N VAL A 290 -38.76 -30.49 1.31
CA VAL A 290 -39.26 -29.11 1.41
C VAL A 290 -38.97 -28.41 0.09
N ALA A 291 -39.95 -27.70 -0.46
CA ALA A 291 -39.81 -26.98 -1.72
C ALA A 291 -38.76 -25.86 -1.60
N ARG A 292 -37.96 -25.67 -2.67
CA ARG A 292 -36.96 -24.59 -2.71
C ARG A 292 -37.63 -23.24 -2.98
N SER A 293 -37.80 -22.45 -1.92
CA SER A 293 -37.90 -20.99 -2.05
C SER A 293 -36.66 -20.43 -2.76
N PRO A 294 -36.77 -19.32 -3.52
CA PRO A 294 -35.59 -18.67 -4.10
C PRO A 294 -34.67 -18.16 -2.98
N LEU A 295 -33.37 -18.45 -3.11
CA LEU A 295 -32.37 -17.99 -2.15
C LEU A 295 -32.24 -16.47 -2.19
N SER A 296 -32.47 -15.80 -1.06
CA SER A 296 -32.19 -14.38 -0.89
C SER A 296 -30.70 -14.11 -1.14
N LEU A 297 -30.40 -13.12 -1.98
CA LEU A 297 -29.06 -12.82 -2.49
C LEU A 297 -28.30 -11.77 -1.65
N ALA A 298 -28.67 -11.66 -0.36
CA ALA A 298 -28.13 -10.73 0.62
C ALA A 298 -26.58 -10.73 0.64
N ARG A 299 -25.98 -9.57 0.95
CA ARG A 299 -24.52 -9.49 1.12
C ARG A 299 -24.14 -10.02 2.50
N THR A 300 -23.29 -11.05 2.52
CA THR A 300 -22.77 -11.66 3.76
C THR A 300 -21.69 -10.76 4.39
N TYR A 301 -22.13 -9.81 5.22
CA TYR A 301 -21.27 -9.12 6.18
C TYR A 301 -21.24 -9.90 7.51
N ALA A 302 -20.35 -9.51 8.42
CA ALA A 302 -20.15 -10.22 9.69
C ALA A 302 -21.43 -10.32 10.53
N THR A 303 -21.78 -11.54 10.94
CA THR A 303 -22.97 -11.86 11.77
C THR A 303 -22.63 -12.64 13.06
N GLY A 304 -21.34 -12.76 13.40
CA GLY A 304 -20.83 -13.49 14.55
C GLY A 304 -20.04 -12.61 15.53
N LYS A 305 -19.61 -13.20 16.65
CA LYS A 305 -18.83 -12.52 17.70
C LYS A 305 -17.39 -12.22 17.26
N VAL A 306 -17.22 -11.17 16.46
CA VAL A 306 -15.91 -10.65 16.04
C VAL A 306 -15.34 -9.72 17.12
N THR A 307 -14.01 -9.66 17.27
CA THR A 307 -13.35 -8.66 18.12
C THR A 307 -13.81 -7.25 17.76
N GLY A 308 -14.32 -6.49 18.73
CA GLY A 308 -14.93 -5.18 18.50
C GLY A 308 -16.44 -5.21 18.18
N GLN A 309 -17.15 -6.33 18.40
CA GLN A 309 -18.61 -6.41 18.34
C GLN A 309 -19.28 -5.25 19.12
N PHE A 310 -20.34 -4.67 18.55
CA PHE A 310 -21.08 -3.59 19.18
C PHE A 310 -21.73 -4.04 20.50
N THR A 311 -21.40 -3.35 21.59
CA THR A 311 -21.97 -3.60 22.94
C THR A 311 -22.93 -2.51 23.41
N GLY A 312 -23.28 -1.56 22.54
CA GLY A 312 -24.27 -0.53 22.85
C GLY A 312 -25.67 -1.12 23.06
N LYS A 313 -26.50 -0.43 23.84
CA LYS A 313 -27.88 -0.83 24.13
C LYS A 313 -28.85 0.24 23.63
N PRO A 314 -30.10 -0.13 23.29
CA PRO A 314 -31.11 0.87 22.98
C PRO A 314 -31.46 1.67 24.24
N GLY A 315 -31.85 2.94 24.05
CA GLY A 315 -32.38 3.79 25.10
C GLY A 315 -33.80 3.41 25.53
N PRO A 316 -34.40 4.15 26.47
CA PRO A 316 -35.77 3.90 26.96
C PRO A 316 -36.86 3.99 25.88
N ASP A 317 -36.58 4.62 24.73
CA ASP A 317 -37.47 4.71 23.57
C ASP A 317 -37.32 3.53 22.59
N GLY A 318 -36.48 2.54 22.92
CA GLY A 318 -36.18 1.38 22.08
C GLY A 318 -35.22 1.66 20.92
N LYS A 319 -34.62 2.85 20.82
CA LYS A 319 -33.68 3.20 19.73
C LYS A 319 -32.22 3.24 20.20
N TYR A 320 -31.31 2.91 19.31
CA TYR A 320 -29.88 3.10 19.52
C TYR A 320 -29.48 4.53 19.16
N THR A 321 -28.72 5.19 20.03
CA THR A 321 -28.10 6.47 19.68
C THR A 321 -26.85 6.22 18.84
N VAL A 322 -26.73 6.89 17.71
CA VAL A 322 -25.59 6.75 16.78
C VAL A 322 -25.01 8.12 16.50
N THR A 323 -23.71 8.29 16.68
CA THR A 323 -23.04 9.56 16.37
C THR A 323 -22.98 9.76 14.86
N MET A 324 -23.52 10.87 14.36
CA MET A 324 -23.44 11.26 12.95
C MET A 324 -22.34 12.32 12.77
N ILE A 325 -21.45 12.11 11.81
CA ILE A 325 -20.44 13.08 11.39
C ILE A 325 -20.72 13.41 9.92
N PRO A 326 -21.46 14.50 9.62
CA PRO A 326 -21.84 14.82 8.24
C PRO A 326 -20.64 15.03 7.31
N GLY A 327 -19.57 15.64 7.83
CA GLY A 327 -18.32 15.86 7.12
C GLY A 327 -18.38 16.98 6.07
N ASP A 328 -17.43 16.96 5.14
CA ASP A 328 -17.11 18.06 4.24
C ASP A 328 -17.60 17.85 2.80
N GLY A 329 -17.83 18.96 2.09
CA GLY A 329 -18.12 18.95 0.66
C GLY A 329 -19.45 18.25 0.34
N ILE A 330 -19.41 17.09 -0.33
CA ILE A 330 -20.62 16.27 -0.56
C ILE A 330 -21.14 15.57 0.71
N GLY A 331 -20.38 15.56 1.81
CA GLY A 331 -20.73 14.87 3.05
C GLY A 331 -22.15 15.16 3.57
N PRO A 332 -22.54 16.43 3.75
CA PRO A 332 -23.87 16.78 4.23
C PRO A 332 -25.03 16.33 3.32
N GLU A 333 -24.88 16.38 1.99
CA GLU A 333 -25.95 15.96 1.07
C GLU A 333 -26.13 14.43 1.04
N ILE A 334 -25.05 13.65 1.17
CA ILE A 334 -25.16 12.18 1.28
C ILE A 334 -25.55 11.71 2.69
N ALA A 335 -25.20 12.45 3.74
CA ALA A 335 -25.66 12.18 5.11
C ALA A 335 -27.17 12.38 5.22
N ALA A 336 -27.71 13.51 4.75
CA ALA A 336 -29.14 13.77 4.72
C ALA A 336 -29.93 12.73 3.91
N SER A 337 -29.33 12.20 2.82
CA SER A 337 -29.89 11.08 2.04
C SER A 337 -30.03 9.81 2.90
N VAL A 338 -29.00 9.45 3.67
CA VAL A 338 -29.06 8.32 4.62
C VAL A 338 -30.13 8.55 5.68
N GLU A 339 -30.18 9.73 6.29
CA GLU A 339 -31.15 10.04 7.35
C GLU A 339 -32.60 9.92 6.86
N ALA A 340 -32.89 10.42 5.66
CA ALA A 340 -34.21 10.32 5.04
C ALA A 340 -34.61 8.85 4.77
N ILE A 341 -33.69 8.04 4.23
CA ILE A 341 -33.92 6.61 3.97
C ILE A 341 -34.09 5.84 5.29
N PHE A 342 -33.30 6.13 6.32
CA PHE A 342 -33.39 5.48 7.63
C PHE A 342 -34.70 5.80 8.37
N LYS A 343 -35.18 7.03 8.23
CA LYS A 343 -36.48 7.47 8.76
C LYS A 343 -37.64 6.67 8.16
N GLU A 344 -37.71 6.55 6.84
CA GLU A 344 -38.82 5.85 6.18
C GLU A 344 -38.67 4.32 6.23
N ALA A 345 -37.44 3.80 6.30
CA ALA A 345 -37.18 2.40 6.63
C ALA A 345 -37.52 2.03 8.08
N LYS A 346 -37.87 3.02 8.93
CA LYS A 346 -38.24 2.88 10.35
C LYS A 346 -37.15 2.13 11.14
N VAL A 347 -35.90 2.55 10.93
CA VAL A 347 -34.74 2.06 11.66
C VAL A 347 -34.80 2.53 13.12
N PRO A 348 -34.54 1.67 14.12
CA PRO A 348 -34.54 2.05 15.53
C PRO A 348 -33.25 2.80 15.91
N ILE A 349 -32.99 3.94 15.27
CA ILE A 349 -31.82 4.80 15.50
C ILE A 349 -32.28 6.24 15.78
N THR A 350 -31.58 6.89 16.72
CA THR A 350 -31.61 8.33 16.94
C THR A 350 -30.21 8.87 16.62
N TRP A 351 -30.13 9.82 15.69
CA TRP A 351 -28.85 10.43 15.30
C TRP A 351 -28.40 11.49 16.30
N GLU A 352 -27.12 11.47 16.66
CA GLU A 352 -26.47 12.47 17.48
C GLU A 352 -25.39 13.17 16.62
N PRO A 353 -25.73 14.28 15.93
CA PRO A 353 -24.81 14.94 15.02
C PRO A 353 -23.71 15.69 15.78
N VAL A 354 -22.45 15.48 15.38
CA VAL A 354 -21.28 16.18 15.94
C VAL A 354 -20.37 16.72 14.84
N ASP A 355 -19.71 17.83 15.15
CA ASP A 355 -18.61 18.38 14.36
C ASP A 355 -17.27 17.75 14.81
N VAL A 356 -16.39 17.47 13.84
CA VAL A 356 -15.03 16.95 14.06
C VAL A 356 -13.95 17.89 13.50
N THR A 357 -14.31 19.12 13.18
CA THR A 357 -13.42 20.21 12.77
C THR A 357 -12.23 20.31 13.75
N PRO A 358 -10.98 20.38 13.25
CA PRO A 358 -9.79 20.33 14.09
C PRO A 358 -9.69 21.48 15.09
N SER A 359 -9.56 21.13 16.37
CA SER A 359 -9.11 22.05 17.42
C SER A 359 -7.58 22.01 17.53
N LEU A 360 -6.95 23.14 17.87
CA LEU A 360 -5.51 23.21 18.13
C LEU A 360 -5.27 23.35 19.64
N ILE A 361 -4.75 22.29 20.26
CA ILE A 361 -4.38 22.27 21.68
C ILE A 361 -2.88 22.02 21.76
N ASN A 362 -2.14 22.95 22.39
CA ASN A 362 -0.68 22.90 22.54
C ASN A 362 0.07 22.65 21.20
N GLY A 363 -0.39 23.29 20.13
CA GLY A 363 0.14 23.13 18.77
C GLY A 363 -0.18 21.81 18.08
N LYS A 364 -0.89 20.87 18.74
CA LYS A 364 -1.32 19.60 18.18
C LYS A 364 -2.76 19.66 17.70
N THR A 365 -3.03 18.98 16.60
CA THR A 365 -4.38 18.78 16.06
C THR A 365 -5.15 17.80 16.95
N THR A 366 -6.31 18.20 17.42
CA THR A 366 -7.17 17.42 18.33
C THR A 366 -8.62 17.44 17.85
N LEU A 367 -9.38 16.41 18.23
CA LEU A 367 -10.83 16.37 18.03
C LEU A 367 -11.52 17.23 19.10
N PRO A 368 -12.68 17.85 18.79
CA PRO A 368 -13.53 18.49 19.79
C PRO A 368 -13.93 17.51 20.91
N ALA A 369 -13.95 17.99 22.16
CA ALA A 369 -14.24 17.15 23.32
C ALA A 369 -15.63 16.49 23.25
N ASP A 370 -16.64 17.22 22.77
CA ASP A 370 -18.02 16.74 22.66
C ASP A 370 -18.15 15.59 21.65
N ALA A 371 -17.44 15.66 20.52
CA ALA A 371 -17.37 14.56 19.56
C ALA A 371 -16.67 13.33 20.16
N VAL A 372 -15.62 13.52 20.95
CA VAL A 372 -14.94 12.42 21.66
C VAL A 372 -15.85 11.80 22.74
N ALA A 373 -16.63 12.60 23.46
CA ALA A 373 -17.60 12.12 24.42
C ALA A 373 -18.74 11.34 23.74
N SER A 374 -19.31 11.90 22.66
CA SER A 374 -20.39 11.29 21.87
C SER A 374 -20.00 9.90 21.34
N ILE A 375 -18.84 9.79 20.69
CA ILE A 375 -18.38 8.53 20.08
C ILE A 375 -18.06 7.48 21.16
N ASN A 376 -17.45 7.87 22.29
CA ASN A 376 -17.18 6.94 23.40
C ASN A 376 -18.45 6.48 24.13
N LYS A 377 -19.47 7.34 24.22
CA LYS A 377 -20.80 7.03 24.78
C LYS A 377 -21.59 6.07 23.89
N ASN A 378 -21.66 6.38 22.60
CA ASN A 378 -22.53 5.69 21.65
C ASN A 378 -21.88 4.43 21.05
N LEU A 379 -20.54 4.28 21.13
CA LEU A 379 -19.73 3.17 20.63
C LEU A 379 -19.78 2.94 19.10
N VAL A 380 -20.65 3.63 18.38
CA VAL A 380 -20.77 3.54 16.92
C VAL A 380 -21.01 4.92 16.32
N ALA A 381 -20.35 5.18 15.19
CA ALA A 381 -20.54 6.40 14.42
C ALA A 381 -20.67 6.12 12.91
N LEU A 382 -21.49 6.92 12.24
CA LEU A 382 -21.56 7.02 10.78
C LEU A 382 -20.91 8.33 10.35
N LYS A 383 -20.06 8.28 9.32
CA LYS A 383 -19.17 9.38 8.95
C LYS A 383 -19.12 9.63 7.44
N GLY A 384 -19.38 10.88 7.05
CA GLY A 384 -19.10 11.40 5.73
C GLY A 384 -17.60 11.59 5.43
N PRO A 385 -17.25 11.90 4.17
CA PRO A 385 -15.88 12.26 3.82
C PRO A 385 -15.41 13.49 4.62
N LEU A 386 -14.13 13.51 4.98
CA LEU A 386 -13.48 14.70 5.55
C LEU A 386 -12.42 15.21 4.58
N ALA A 387 -12.33 16.53 4.46
CA ALA A 387 -11.23 17.20 3.78
C ALA A 387 -9.91 16.93 4.51
N THR A 388 -8.79 17.06 3.80
CA THR A 388 -7.45 17.08 4.38
C THR A 388 -6.59 18.01 3.52
N PRO A 389 -5.98 19.05 4.11
CA PRO A 389 -5.17 19.98 3.34
C PRO A 389 -3.89 19.29 2.83
N VAL A 390 -3.54 19.56 1.57
CA VAL A 390 -2.43 18.87 0.89
C VAL A 390 -1.13 19.67 1.04
N GLY A 391 -0.06 19.00 1.47
CA GLY A 391 1.31 19.53 1.48
C GLY A 391 1.64 20.55 2.58
N LYS A 392 0.66 21.27 3.14
CA LYS A 392 0.80 22.14 4.32
C LYS A 392 -0.51 22.14 5.11
N GLY A 393 -0.45 21.96 6.44
CA GLY A 393 -1.63 22.04 7.30
C GLY A 393 -1.54 21.17 8.56
N HIS A 394 -2.71 20.97 9.18
CA HIS A 394 -2.90 20.09 10.33
C HIS A 394 -2.82 18.60 9.93
N GLN A 395 -2.66 17.69 10.90
CA GLN A 395 -2.72 16.25 10.61
C GLN A 395 -4.12 15.85 10.13
N SER A 396 -4.22 14.85 9.24
CA SER A 396 -5.51 14.42 8.68
C SER A 396 -6.45 13.93 9.77
N MET A 397 -7.67 14.49 9.82
CA MET A 397 -8.64 14.13 10.86
C MET A 397 -9.10 12.67 10.78
N ASN A 398 -9.00 12.04 9.60
CA ASN A 398 -9.21 10.60 9.46
C ASN A 398 -8.16 9.79 10.24
N LEU A 399 -6.89 10.22 10.27
CA LEU A 399 -5.83 9.62 11.09
C LEU A 399 -6.03 9.93 12.58
N THR A 400 -6.43 11.15 12.93
CA THR A 400 -6.74 11.56 14.31
C THR A 400 -7.86 10.70 14.90
N LEU A 401 -8.98 10.52 14.19
CA LEU A 401 -10.08 9.63 14.58
C LEU A 401 -9.59 8.18 14.80
N ARG A 402 -8.83 7.63 13.86
CA ARG A 402 -8.34 6.24 13.92
C ARG A 402 -7.36 6.01 15.08
N ARG A 403 -6.55 7.00 15.43
CA ARG A 403 -5.66 6.95 16.61
C ARG A 403 -6.43 7.13 17.92
N THR A 404 -7.34 8.10 18.01
CA THR A 404 -8.10 8.39 19.24
C THR A 404 -9.01 7.24 19.70
N PHE A 405 -9.59 6.48 18.76
CA PHE A 405 -10.50 5.37 19.06
C PHE A 405 -9.91 3.97 18.77
N GLU A 406 -8.59 3.88 18.57
CA GLU A 406 -7.86 2.63 18.27
C GLU A 406 -8.46 1.79 17.11
N LEU A 407 -8.91 2.44 16.04
CA LEU A 407 -9.69 1.81 14.96
C LEU A 407 -8.81 0.98 14.01
N PHE A 408 -8.26 -0.12 14.51
CA PHE A 408 -7.12 -0.82 13.94
C PHE A 408 -7.36 -1.61 12.66
N ALA A 409 -8.60 -2.01 12.38
CA ALA A 409 -8.95 -2.77 11.18
C ALA A 409 -9.91 -1.95 10.29
N ASN A 410 -9.49 -1.60 9.07
CA ASN A 410 -10.38 -1.01 8.07
C ASN A 410 -10.87 -2.11 7.12
N VAL A 411 -12.17 -2.41 7.20
CA VAL A 411 -12.85 -3.45 6.41
C VAL A 411 -13.43 -2.83 5.16
N ARG A 412 -13.01 -3.28 3.98
CA ARG A 412 -13.46 -2.82 2.66
C ARG A 412 -13.94 -3.99 1.79
N PRO A 413 -15.25 -4.26 1.78
CA PRO A 413 -15.86 -5.28 0.93
C PRO A 413 -16.29 -4.68 -0.43
N CYS A 414 -15.89 -5.33 -1.53
CA CYS A 414 -16.20 -4.92 -2.90
C CYS A 414 -17.02 -6.02 -3.58
N LYS A 415 -18.29 -5.78 -3.88
CA LYS A 415 -19.18 -6.76 -4.54
C LYS A 415 -19.93 -6.10 -5.70
N SER A 416 -19.88 -6.72 -6.88
CA SER A 416 -20.59 -6.26 -8.10
C SER A 416 -22.05 -5.93 -7.80
N VAL A 417 -22.53 -4.82 -8.35
CA VAL A 417 -23.93 -4.39 -8.23
C VAL A 417 -24.76 -5.04 -9.34
N GLN A 418 -25.77 -5.83 -8.96
CA GLN A 418 -26.67 -6.46 -9.92
C GLN A 418 -27.40 -5.40 -10.76
N GLY A 419 -27.49 -5.61 -12.08
CA GLY A 419 -28.07 -4.64 -13.02
C GLY A 419 -27.15 -3.48 -13.45
N TYR A 420 -26.00 -3.29 -12.81
CA TYR A 420 -24.96 -2.36 -13.27
C TYR A 420 -23.83 -3.13 -13.97
N LYS A 421 -23.57 -2.84 -15.25
CA LYS A 421 -22.56 -3.58 -16.04
C LYS A 421 -21.20 -2.89 -16.03
N THR A 422 -20.26 -3.52 -15.34
CA THR A 422 -18.81 -3.26 -15.38
C THR A 422 -18.08 -4.19 -16.37
N PRO A 423 -16.78 -3.94 -16.66
CA PRO A 423 -15.95 -4.88 -17.42
C PRO A 423 -15.73 -6.24 -16.72
N TYR A 424 -15.88 -6.26 -15.39
CA TYR A 424 -15.81 -7.46 -14.55
C TYR A 424 -17.22 -7.85 -14.09
N GLU A 425 -17.47 -9.15 -13.98
CA GLU A 425 -18.74 -9.71 -13.50
C GLU A 425 -18.51 -10.57 -12.25
N ASN A 426 -19.53 -10.68 -11.39
CA ASN A 426 -19.53 -11.55 -10.20
C ASN A 426 -18.42 -11.30 -9.15
N VAL A 427 -17.83 -10.10 -9.15
CA VAL A 427 -16.83 -9.67 -8.15
C VAL A 427 -17.46 -9.74 -6.75
N ASP A 428 -16.72 -10.33 -5.82
CA ASP A 428 -17.05 -10.41 -4.39
C ASP A 428 -15.72 -10.59 -3.66
N THR A 429 -15.20 -9.53 -3.06
CA THR A 429 -13.91 -9.57 -2.33
C THR A 429 -14.05 -8.87 -1.00
N VAL A 430 -13.36 -9.36 0.03
CA VAL A 430 -13.25 -8.69 1.33
C VAL A 430 -11.79 -8.40 1.59
N LEU A 431 -11.46 -7.13 1.80
CA LEU A 431 -10.15 -6.67 2.24
C LEU A 431 -10.22 -6.17 3.69
N ILE A 432 -9.22 -6.54 4.49
CA ILE A 432 -9.02 -6.05 5.85
C ILE A 432 -7.61 -5.44 5.93
N ARG A 433 -7.58 -4.14 6.20
CA ARG A 433 -6.40 -3.28 6.22
C ARG A 433 -5.98 -3.00 7.66
N GLU A 434 -4.69 -3.19 7.96
CA GLU A 434 -4.06 -2.58 9.14
C GLU A 434 -4.16 -1.04 9.01
N ASN A 435 -4.63 -0.35 10.04
CA ASN A 435 -5.08 1.03 9.93
C ASN A 435 -4.37 2.02 10.89
N THR A 436 -3.31 1.59 11.60
CA THR A 436 -2.62 2.36 12.65
C THR A 436 -1.15 2.65 12.39
N GLU A 437 -0.45 1.77 11.67
CA GLU A 437 1.00 1.80 11.47
C GLU A 437 1.38 1.61 9.98
N GLY A 438 2.45 0.88 9.70
CA GLY A 438 3.01 0.70 8.36
C GLY A 438 3.68 1.98 7.86
N GLU A 439 3.47 2.26 6.58
CA GLU A 439 3.95 3.46 5.89
C GLU A 439 3.18 4.74 6.31
N TYR A 440 2.06 4.60 7.03
CA TYR A 440 1.19 5.70 7.49
C TYR A 440 1.53 6.16 8.91
N SER A 441 2.72 5.78 9.40
CA SER A 441 3.31 6.25 10.65
C SER A 441 3.40 7.79 10.70
N GLY A 442 3.70 8.41 9.54
CA GLY A 442 4.02 9.83 9.40
C GLY A 442 5.47 10.17 9.77
N ILE A 443 6.34 9.16 9.90
CA ILE A 443 7.74 9.33 10.31
C ILE A 443 8.60 9.53 9.05
N GLU A 444 8.84 10.78 8.68
CA GLU A 444 9.68 11.18 7.55
C GLU A 444 10.69 12.25 7.98
N HIS A 445 11.90 12.21 7.43
CA HIS A 445 12.91 13.25 7.63
C HIS A 445 13.88 13.35 6.44
N GLU A 446 14.50 14.52 6.26
CA GLU A 446 15.59 14.72 5.32
C GLU A 446 16.93 14.42 6.03
N ILE A 447 17.70 13.45 5.51
CA ILE A 447 18.99 13.04 6.09
C ILE A 447 20.07 14.06 5.70
N VAL A 448 20.07 14.47 4.44
CA VAL A 448 20.88 15.56 3.85
C VAL A 448 20.08 16.18 2.70
N PRO A 449 20.32 17.45 2.32
CA PRO A 449 19.56 18.13 1.27
C PRO A 449 19.40 17.30 -0.02
N GLY A 450 18.15 17.02 -0.40
CA GLY A 450 17.77 16.16 -1.52
C GLY A 450 17.63 14.66 -1.20
N VAL A 451 17.72 14.24 0.06
CA VAL A 451 17.66 12.83 0.49
C VAL A 451 16.69 12.65 1.66
N VAL A 452 15.44 12.34 1.35
CA VAL A 452 14.38 12.05 2.32
C VAL A 452 14.29 10.56 2.62
N GLN A 453 14.06 10.21 3.89
CA GLN A 453 13.72 8.87 4.36
C GLN A 453 12.34 8.84 5.01
N SER A 454 11.47 7.96 4.52
CA SER A 454 10.20 7.57 5.15
C SER A 454 10.37 6.26 5.91
N ILE A 455 9.92 6.17 7.16
CA ILE A 455 10.08 4.98 8.01
C ILE A 455 8.77 4.18 8.09
N LYS A 456 8.74 3.05 7.38
CA LYS A 456 7.72 2.00 7.58
C LYS A 456 7.97 1.33 8.93
N LEU A 457 6.96 1.37 9.81
CA LEU A 457 7.00 0.71 11.12
C LEU A 457 5.94 -0.40 11.15
N ILE A 458 6.34 -1.62 11.51
CA ILE A 458 5.41 -2.76 11.73
C ILE A 458 5.70 -3.36 13.09
N THR A 459 4.66 -3.61 13.89
CA THR A 459 4.76 -4.18 15.24
C THR A 459 3.96 -5.48 15.34
N LYS A 460 4.41 -6.40 16.22
CA LYS A 460 3.70 -7.66 16.46
C LYS A 460 2.28 -7.44 17.01
N PRO A 461 2.03 -6.60 18.03
CA PRO A 461 0.68 -6.42 18.57
C PRO A 461 -0.32 -5.85 17.56
N ALA A 462 0.10 -4.89 16.72
CA ALA A 462 -0.76 -4.32 15.68
C ALA A 462 -1.02 -5.31 14.54
N SER A 463 -0.01 -6.10 14.15
CA SER A 463 -0.17 -7.21 13.21
C SER A 463 -1.15 -8.25 13.77
N GLU A 464 -0.98 -8.66 15.02
CA GLU A 464 -1.78 -9.73 15.63
C GLU A 464 -3.27 -9.37 15.68
N ARG A 465 -3.63 -8.18 16.18
CA ARG A 465 -5.04 -7.76 16.28
C ARG A 465 -5.76 -7.72 14.94
N VAL A 466 -5.12 -7.22 13.88
CA VAL A 466 -5.76 -7.15 12.54
C VAL A 466 -5.86 -8.52 11.87
N ILE A 467 -4.87 -9.41 12.07
CA ILE A 467 -4.92 -10.78 11.54
C ILE A 467 -5.97 -11.60 12.30
N ARG A 468 -6.02 -11.49 13.63
CA ARG A 468 -7.03 -12.13 14.49
C ARG A 468 -8.44 -11.67 14.11
N TYR A 469 -8.64 -10.36 13.96
CA TYR A 469 -9.89 -9.80 13.42
C TYR A 469 -10.24 -10.38 12.05
N ALA A 470 -9.27 -10.58 11.15
CA ALA A 470 -9.53 -11.16 9.84
C ALA A 470 -9.97 -12.64 9.87
N PHE A 471 -9.45 -13.44 10.80
CA PHE A 471 -9.93 -14.80 11.04
C PHE A 471 -11.36 -14.82 11.60
N GLU A 472 -11.66 -14.02 12.62
CA GLU A 472 -13.03 -13.94 13.16
C GLU A 472 -14.02 -13.37 12.13
N TYR A 473 -13.60 -12.38 11.33
CA TYR A 473 -14.41 -11.88 10.23
C TYR A 473 -14.69 -12.99 9.21
N ALA A 474 -13.67 -13.74 8.79
CA ALA A 474 -13.82 -14.86 7.85
C ALA A 474 -14.84 -15.91 8.34
N LYS A 475 -14.80 -16.28 9.63
CA LYS A 475 -15.82 -17.12 10.27
C LYS A 475 -17.21 -16.50 10.20
N SER A 476 -17.34 -15.25 10.63
CA SER A 476 -18.63 -14.53 10.68
C SER A 476 -19.30 -14.27 9.32
N VAL A 477 -18.57 -14.49 8.20
CA VAL A 477 -19.10 -14.46 6.83
C VAL A 477 -19.00 -15.78 6.08
N ASN A 478 -18.65 -16.87 6.76
CA ASN A 478 -18.48 -18.22 6.20
C ASN A 478 -17.50 -18.31 5.01
N LYS A 479 -16.43 -17.51 5.00
CA LYS A 479 -15.34 -17.59 3.99
C LYS A 479 -14.21 -18.49 4.53
N PRO A 480 -13.94 -19.67 3.94
CA PRO A 480 -13.05 -20.69 4.52
C PRO A 480 -11.54 -20.41 4.45
N GLU A 481 -11.09 -19.29 3.87
CA GLU A 481 -9.68 -18.95 3.74
C GLU A 481 -9.38 -17.49 4.14
N VAL A 482 -8.27 -17.28 4.86
CA VAL A 482 -7.65 -15.97 5.09
C VAL A 482 -6.33 -15.92 4.32
N ARG A 483 -6.17 -14.90 3.48
CA ARG A 483 -4.98 -14.69 2.65
C ARG A 483 -4.20 -13.45 3.09
N VAL A 484 -2.98 -13.68 3.56
CA VAL A 484 -2.03 -12.61 3.93
C VAL A 484 -1.35 -12.09 2.67
N VAL A 485 -1.57 -10.81 2.35
CA VAL A 485 -0.92 -10.15 1.20
C VAL A 485 0.27 -9.32 1.67
N HIS A 486 1.44 -9.57 1.11
CA HIS A 486 2.71 -9.06 1.63
C HIS A 486 3.81 -8.88 0.57
N LYS A 487 4.96 -8.32 0.96
CA LYS A 487 6.16 -8.15 0.12
C LYS A 487 7.45 -8.53 0.86
N ALA A 488 7.39 -9.53 1.75
CA ALA A 488 8.53 -10.04 2.52
C ALA A 488 9.70 -10.60 1.67
N SER A 489 9.48 -10.81 0.37
CA SER A 489 10.54 -11.09 -0.61
C SER A 489 11.55 -9.94 -0.77
N ILE A 490 11.17 -8.72 -0.38
CA ILE A 490 12.01 -7.52 -0.31
C ILE A 490 12.09 -7.02 1.14
N MET A 491 10.95 -6.77 1.78
CA MET A 491 10.84 -6.26 3.16
C MET A 491 10.90 -7.40 4.18
N LYS A 492 12.08 -8.03 4.28
CA LYS A 492 12.29 -9.25 5.06
C LYS A 492 11.95 -9.15 6.56
N LEU A 493 12.03 -7.96 7.15
CA LEU A 493 11.81 -7.76 8.59
C LEU A 493 10.38 -7.30 8.88
N SER A 494 9.93 -6.17 8.32
CA SER A 494 8.59 -5.61 8.54
C SER A 494 7.48 -6.52 8.00
N ASP A 495 7.48 -6.82 6.71
CA ASP A 495 6.52 -7.74 6.10
C ASP A 495 6.78 -9.21 6.49
N GLY A 496 8.01 -9.52 6.94
CA GLY A 496 8.34 -10.82 7.52
C GLY A 496 7.63 -11.05 8.84
N LEU A 497 7.70 -10.08 9.77
CA LEU A 497 7.03 -10.10 11.06
C LEU A 497 5.51 -10.22 10.92
N PHE A 498 4.90 -9.50 9.97
CA PHE A 498 3.47 -9.63 9.68
C PHE A 498 3.09 -11.06 9.24
N VAL A 499 3.91 -11.66 8.37
CA VAL A 499 3.74 -13.05 7.90
C VAL A 499 4.01 -14.09 8.99
N GLU A 500 4.94 -13.84 9.89
CA GLU A 500 5.26 -14.76 11.01
C GLU A 500 4.20 -14.69 12.09
N THR A 501 3.74 -13.49 12.47
CA THR A 501 2.58 -13.29 13.35
C THR A 501 1.34 -14.00 12.78
N ALA A 502 1.12 -13.95 11.47
CA ALA A 502 0.00 -14.68 10.85
C ALA A 502 0.11 -16.21 10.97
N LYS A 503 1.31 -16.78 10.88
CA LYS A 503 1.54 -18.23 11.09
C LYS A 503 1.37 -18.64 12.55
N GLU A 504 1.50 -17.71 13.49
CA GLU A 504 1.24 -17.95 14.90
C GLU A 504 -0.26 -17.93 15.16
N VAL A 505 -0.93 -16.82 14.85
CA VAL A 505 -2.40 -16.67 15.01
C VAL A 505 -3.17 -17.77 14.26
N GLY A 506 -2.74 -18.13 13.04
CA GLY A 506 -3.39 -19.18 12.25
C GLY A 506 -3.36 -20.59 12.85
N LYS A 507 -2.59 -20.84 13.92
CA LYS A 507 -2.67 -22.11 14.69
C LYS A 507 -3.92 -22.18 15.56
N GLU A 508 -4.45 -21.03 15.97
CA GLU A 508 -5.65 -20.89 16.79
C GLU A 508 -6.95 -21.05 15.97
N TYR A 509 -6.83 -21.00 14.64
CA TYR A 509 -7.92 -21.05 13.68
C TYR A 509 -7.80 -22.24 12.70
N PRO A 510 -7.72 -23.50 13.19
CA PRO A 510 -7.49 -24.69 12.35
C PRO A 510 -8.62 -24.98 11.36
N ASP A 511 -9.80 -24.38 11.56
CA ASP A 511 -10.98 -24.45 10.70
C ASP A 511 -10.96 -23.43 9.55
N ILE A 512 -10.03 -22.46 9.56
CA ILE A 512 -9.85 -21.47 8.48
C ILE A 512 -8.48 -21.65 7.83
N LYS A 513 -8.46 -21.91 6.53
CA LYS A 513 -7.23 -22.07 5.77
C LYS A 513 -6.43 -20.77 5.72
N LEU A 514 -5.20 -20.79 6.19
CA LEU A 514 -4.26 -19.67 6.03
C LEU A 514 -3.46 -19.81 4.71
N SER A 515 -3.40 -18.74 3.92
CA SER A 515 -2.55 -18.65 2.72
C SER A 515 -1.77 -17.33 2.64
N PHE A 516 -0.78 -17.28 1.77
CA PHE A 516 0.15 -16.16 1.61
C PHE A 516 0.32 -15.82 0.13
N GLU A 517 0.25 -14.54 -0.23
CA GLU A 517 0.43 -14.09 -1.61
C GLU A 517 1.23 -12.79 -1.69
N LEU A 518 2.10 -12.67 -2.69
CA LEU A 518 2.87 -11.45 -2.90
C LEU A 518 2.00 -10.38 -3.53
N LEU A 519 2.11 -9.13 -3.05
CA LEU A 519 1.30 -7.99 -3.49
C LEU A 519 1.18 -7.85 -5.02
N ASP A 520 2.28 -8.05 -5.76
CA ASP A 520 2.29 -8.01 -7.23
C ASP A 520 1.55 -9.17 -7.89
N ASN A 521 1.59 -10.36 -7.29
CA ASN A 521 0.74 -11.47 -7.73
C ASN A 521 -0.73 -11.18 -7.43
N THR A 522 -1.04 -10.59 -6.27
CA THR A 522 -2.41 -10.21 -5.91
C THR A 522 -2.96 -9.16 -6.88
N SER A 523 -2.24 -8.07 -7.15
CA SER A 523 -2.67 -7.05 -8.12
C SER A 523 -2.82 -7.64 -9.54
N LEU A 524 -1.90 -8.51 -9.97
CA LEU A 524 -1.95 -9.14 -11.29
C LEU A 524 -3.17 -10.07 -11.44
N LYS A 525 -3.39 -10.96 -10.46
CA LYS A 525 -4.52 -11.89 -10.46
C LYS A 525 -5.86 -11.17 -10.33
N LEU A 526 -5.99 -10.27 -9.36
CA LEU A 526 -7.25 -9.60 -9.04
C LEU A 526 -7.76 -8.74 -10.20
N CYS A 527 -6.86 -8.16 -11.00
CA CYS A 527 -7.19 -7.46 -12.25
C CYS A 527 -7.37 -8.39 -13.48
N ALA A 528 -7.02 -9.68 -13.40
CA ALA A 528 -7.17 -10.64 -14.49
C ALA A 528 -8.42 -11.50 -14.31
N ASP A 529 -8.62 -12.03 -13.10
CA ASP A 529 -9.82 -12.74 -12.65
C ASP A 529 -9.99 -12.56 -11.13
N PRO A 530 -10.97 -11.77 -10.67
CA PRO A 530 -11.25 -11.60 -9.24
C PRO A 530 -11.95 -12.82 -8.60
N SER A 531 -12.35 -13.84 -9.36
CA SER A 531 -13.15 -14.97 -8.86
C SER A 531 -12.43 -15.80 -7.79
N GLU A 532 -11.10 -15.93 -7.85
CA GLU A 532 -10.30 -16.64 -6.83
C GLU A 532 -10.51 -16.03 -5.43
N TYR A 533 -10.70 -14.71 -5.35
CA TYR A 533 -10.82 -13.95 -4.11
C TYR A 533 -12.22 -14.04 -3.46
N LYS A 534 -13.20 -14.66 -4.13
CA LYS A 534 -14.57 -14.80 -3.65
C LYS A 534 -14.72 -15.70 -2.43
N SER A 535 -13.90 -16.73 -2.31
CA SER A 535 -13.96 -17.70 -1.22
C SER A 535 -13.11 -17.33 0.00
N LEU A 536 -12.49 -16.14 0.02
CA LEU A 536 -11.50 -15.78 1.03
C LEU A 536 -11.60 -14.32 1.51
N VAL A 537 -10.95 -14.05 2.64
CA VAL A 537 -10.73 -12.71 3.19
C VAL A 537 -9.24 -12.36 3.01
N MET A 538 -8.94 -11.20 2.43
CA MET A 538 -7.57 -10.70 2.33
C MET A 538 -7.21 -9.86 3.55
N VAL A 539 -6.04 -10.06 4.14
CA VAL A 539 -5.51 -9.24 5.24
C VAL A 539 -4.10 -8.73 4.92
N MET A 540 -3.82 -7.44 5.17
CA MET A 540 -2.54 -6.83 4.77
C MET A 540 -2.17 -5.53 5.52
N PRO A 541 -0.87 -5.17 5.53
CA PRO A 541 -0.37 -3.88 6.01
C PRO A 541 -0.99 -2.65 5.32
N ASN A 542 -0.88 -1.50 6.00
CA ASN A 542 -1.65 -0.29 5.75
C ASN A 542 -1.64 0.24 4.30
N LEU A 543 -0.45 0.47 3.71
CA LEU A 543 -0.34 0.97 2.33
C LEU A 543 -0.92 0.01 1.28
N TYR A 544 -0.79 -1.30 1.52
CA TYR A 544 -1.31 -2.30 0.58
C TYR A 544 -2.82 -2.36 0.68
N GLY A 545 -3.35 -2.21 1.90
CA GLY A 545 -4.78 -2.12 2.14
C GLY A 545 -5.43 -0.95 1.42
N ASP A 546 -4.80 0.22 1.39
CA ASP A 546 -5.26 1.37 0.60
C ASP A 546 -5.30 1.02 -0.91
N ILE A 547 -4.13 0.73 -1.49
CA ILE A 547 -3.97 0.52 -2.94
C ILE A 547 -4.85 -0.63 -3.45
N MET A 548 -4.89 -1.76 -2.74
CA MET A 548 -5.60 -2.96 -3.20
C MET A 548 -7.13 -2.84 -3.07
N SER A 549 -7.63 -2.03 -2.14
CA SER A 549 -9.09 -1.84 -2.00
C SER A 549 -9.62 -0.79 -2.97
N ASP A 550 -8.91 0.32 -3.20
CA ASP A 550 -9.28 1.28 -4.24
C ASP A 550 -9.21 0.64 -5.65
N LEU A 551 -8.24 -0.26 -5.88
CA LEU A 551 -8.20 -1.14 -7.05
C LEU A 551 -9.45 -2.03 -7.13
N SER A 552 -9.85 -2.64 -6.01
CA SER A 552 -11.06 -3.49 -5.92
C SER A 552 -12.35 -2.71 -6.19
N SER A 553 -12.43 -1.44 -5.75
CA SER A 553 -13.53 -0.51 -6.09
C SER A 553 -13.64 -0.30 -7.60
N GLY A 554 -12.49 -0.15 -8.28
CA GLY A 554 -12.42 0.00 -9.73
C GLY A 554 -13.03 -1.17 -10.51
N LEU A 555 -13.03 -2.38 -9.93
CA LEU A 555 -13.64 -3.57 -10.56
C LEU A 555 -15.18 -3.50 -10.55
N ILE A 556 -15.79 -2.86 -9.55
CA ILE A 556 -17.25 -2.85 -9.32
C ILE A 556 -17.95 -1.56 -9.77
N GLY A 557 -17.21 -0.52 -10.14
CA GLY A 557 -17.73 0.72 -10.72
C GLY A 557 -17.08 2.01 -10.20
N GLY A 558 -16.20 1.91 -9.18
CA GLY A 558 -15.49 3.04 -8.59
C GLY A 558 -15.85 3.31 -7.12
N LEU A 559 -15.22 4.35 -6.54
CA LEU A 559 -15.27 4.63 -5.11
C LEU A 559 -16.69 4.96 -4.59
N GLY A 560 -17.56 5.52 -5.44
CA GLY A 560 -18.97 5.83 -5.13
C GLY A 560 -19.85 4.62 -4.80
N LEU A 561 -19.37 3.39 -5.02
CA LEU A 561 -20.03 2.14 -4.66
C LEU A 561 -19.39 1.41 -3.47
N THR A 562 -18.28 1.90 -2.91
CA THR A 562 -17.51 1.14 -1.92
C THR A 562 -17.77 1.61 -0.49
N PRO A 563 -18.34 0.75 0.37
CA PRO A 563 -18.45 1.04 1.79
C PRO A 563 -17.16 0.71 2.54
N SER A 564 -17.03 1.20 3.77
CA SER A 564 -15.99 0.76 4.70
C SER A 564 -16.42 0.88 6.17
N GLY A 565 -15.82 0.04 7.02
CA GLY A 565 -15.92 0.14 8.48
C GLY A 565 -14.55 0.14 9.12
N ASN A 566 -14.26 1.15 9.96
CA ASN A 566 -13.07 1.21 10.80
C ASN A 566 -13.43 0.63 12.17
N MET A 567 -12.84 -0.51 12.52
CA MET A 567 -13.18 -1.29 13.71
C MET A 567 -12.07 -1.15 14.76
N GLY A 568 -12.43 -0.76 15.97
CA GLY A 568 -11.54 -0.74 17.14
C GLY A 568 -11.94 -1.78 18.18
N ASN A 569 -11.33 -1.68 19.37
CA ASN A 569 -11.60 -2.60 20.48
C ASN A 569 -12.98 -2.41 21.14
N LYS A 570 -13.54 -1.20 21.04
CA LYS A 570 -14.83 -0.79 21.66
C LYS A 570 -15.69 0.07 20.75
N VAL A 571 -15.07 0.81 19.83
CA VAL A 571 -15.71 1.81 18.96
C VAL A 571 -15.57 1.36 17.51
N SER A 572 -16.62 1.57 16.71
CA SER A 572 -16.59 1.35 15.26
C SER A 572 -17.11 2.58 14.49
N ILE A 573 -16.36 3.03 13.49
CA ILE A 573 -16.73 4.18 12.65
C ILE A 573 -16.88 3.75 11.18
N PHE A 574 -18.09 3.85 10.67
CA PHE A 574 -18.45 3.48 9.30
C PHE A 574 -18.38 4.71 8.40
N GLU A 575 -17.67 4.62 7.28
CA GLU A 575 -17.45 5.74 6.37
C GLU A 575 -17.43 5.32 4.90
N ALA A 576 -17.79 6.23 4.00
CA ALA A 576 -17.57 6.03 2.57
C ALA A 576 -16.06 6.10 2.24
N VAL A 577 -15.60 5.35 1.23
CA VAL A 577 -14.17 5.33 0.85
C VAL A 577 -13.73 6.60 0.11
N HIS A 578 -14.64 7.28 -0.60
CA HIS A 578 -14.32 8.45 -1.41
C HIS A 578 -14.04 9.72 -0.57
N GLY A 579 -13.34 10.69 -1.17
CA GLY A 579 -13.12 12.02 -0.58
C GLY A 579 -14.35 12.94 -0.63
N SER A 580 -14.15 14.20 -0.27
CA SER A 580 -15.22 15.22 -0.10
C SER A 580 -15.73 15.86 -1.39
N ALA A 581 -15.11 15.56 -2.55
CA ALA A 581 -15.55 15.99 -3.89
C ALA A 581 -16.04 17.47 -3.97
N PRO A 582 -15.19 18.45 -3.58
CA PRO A 582 -15.60 19.86 -3.46
C PRO A 582 -16.00 20.50 -4.79
N ASP A 583 -15.66 19.88 -5.92
CA ASP A 583 -16.04 20.26 -7.27
C ASP A 583 -17.53 19.99 -7.59
N ILE A 584 -18.18 19.08 -6.87
CA ILE A 584 -19.62 18.77 -7.00
C ILE A 584 -20.47 19.04 -5.75
N ALA A 585 -19.82 19.37 -4.62
CA ALA A 585 -20.49 19.70 -3.35
C ALA A 585 -21.63 20.72 -3.50
N GLY A 586 -22.79 20.38 -2.95
CA GLY A 586 -23.98 21.26 -2.93
C GLY A 586 -24.70 21.38 -4.27
N LYS A 587 -24.27 20.66 -5.32
CA LYS A 587 -24.91 20.68 -6.64
C LYS A 587 -25.99 19.62 -6.80
N GLY A 588 -26.23 18.78 -5.78
CA GLY A 588 -27.19 17.68 -5.84
C GLY A 588 -26.76 16.58 -6.82
N LEU A 589 -25.46 16.37 -6.98
CA LEU A 589 -24.87 15.42 -7.94
C LEU A 589 -24.13 14.25 -7.28
N ALA A 590 -24.07 14.22 -5.94
CA ALA A 590 -23.35 13.19 -5.20
C ALA A 590 -24.07 11.83 -5.27
N ASN A 591 -23.28 10.74 -5.24
CA ASN A 591 -23.80 9.39 -5.11
C ASN A 591 -23.81 8.98 -3.63
N PRO A 592 -24.97 8.84 -2.97
CA PRO A 592 -25.03 8.44 -1.57
C PRO A 592 -24.76 6.94 -1.35
N THR A 593 -24.63 6.14 -2.42
CA THR A 593 -24.53 4.67 -2.34
C THR A 593 -23.39 4.19 -1.43
N ALA A 594 -22.18 4.75 -1.54
CA ALA A 594 -21.06 4.35 -0.69
C ALA A 594 -21.36 4.53 0.81
N LEU A 595 -21.93 5.68 1.20
CA LEU A 595 -22.29 5.93 2.60
C LEU A 595 -23.48 5.07 3.04
N LEU A 596 -24.53 4.96 2.21
CA LEU A 596 -25.68 4.06 2.47
C LEU A 596 -25.25 2.61 2.70
N LEU A 597 -24.31 2.10 1.92
CA LEU A 597 -23.77 0.76 2.09
C LEU A 597 -22.88 0.65 3.35
N SER A 598 -22.16 1.71 3.75
CA SER A 598 -21.48 1.77 5.05
C SER A 598 -22.49 1.78 6.20
N SER A 599 -23.64 2.45 6.06
CA SER A 599 -24.75 2.36 7.02
C SER A 599 -25.35 0.95 7.06
N CYS A 600 -25.38 0.22 5.93
CA CYS A 600 -25.80 -1.19 5.90
C CYS A 600 -24.74 -2.15 6.49
N MET A 601 -23.46 -1.77 6.55
CA MET A 601 -22.45 -2.45 7.36
C MET A 601 -22.65 -2.17 8.85
N MET A 602 -22.89 -0.90 9.20
CA MET A 602 -23.16 -0.45 10.57
C MET A 602 -24.37 -1.17 11.19
N LEU A 603 -25.49 -1.25 10.46
CA LEU A 603 -26.69 -1.92 10.94
C LEU A 603 -26.46 -3.41 11.27
N ARG A 604 -25.68 -4.13 10.45
CA ARG A 604 -25.36 -5.55 10.73
C ARG A 604 -24.40 -5.72 11.90
N HIS A 605 -23.45 -4.78 12.04
CA HIS A 605 -22.58 -4.69 13.22
C HIS A 605 -23.36 -4.41 14.52
N MET A 606 -24.49 -3.70 14.43
CA MET A 606 -25.46 -3.47 15.51
C MET A 606 -26.55 -4.56 15.60
N GLU A 607 -26.39 -5.69 14.90
CA GLU A 607 -27.34 -6.82 14.82
C GLU A 607 -28.72 -6.51 14.20
N LEU A 608 -28.95 -5.28 13.71
CA LEU A 608 -30.14 -4.79 12.99
C LEU A 608 -30.20 -5.30 11.53
N ASN A 609 -30.01 -6.60 11.35
CA ASN A 609 -29.83 -7.26 10.06
C ASN A 609 -31.02 -7.09 9.11
N SER A 610 -32.26 -7.14 9.61
CA SER A 610 -33.47 -6.96 8.80
C SER A 610 -33.58 -5.58 8.15
N HIS A 611 -33.21 -4.52 8.87
CA HIS A 611 -33.15 -3.16 8.33
C HIS A 611 -32.01 -3.00 7.32
N ALA A 612 -30.86 -3.62 7.58
CA ALA A 612 -29.72 -3.60 6.67
C ALA A 612 -30.05 -4.28 5.33
N ASP A 613 -30.66 -5.47 5.38
CA ASP A 613 -31.12 -6.20 4.19
C ASP A 613 -32.20 -5.41 3.45
N LYS A 614 -33.14 -4.77 4.15
CA LYS A 614 -34.19 -3.95 3.54
C LYS A 614 -33.59 -2.78 2.74
N ILE A 615 -32.73 -1.98 3.37
CA ILE A 615 -32.14 -0.78 2.75
C ILE A 615 -31.17 -1.17 1.63
N GLU A 616 -30.34 -2.19 1.82
CA GLU A 616 -29.40 -2.64 0.78
C GLU A 616 -30.13 -3.18 -0.45
N ASN A 617 -31.19 -3.98 -0.28
CA ASN A 617 -31.98 -4.45 -1.41
C ASN A 617 -32.67 -3.29 -2.15
N ALA A 618 -33.19 -2.28 -1.44
CA ALA A 618 -33.76 -1.09 -2.05
C ALA A 618 -32.73 -0.29 -2.87
N VAL A 619 -31.53 -0.06 -2.32
CA VAL A 619 -30.42 0.63 -3.02
C VAL A 619 -29.99 -0.14 -4.27
N LEU A 620 -29.76 -1.45 -4.15
CA LEU A 620 -29.36 -2.29 -5.28
C LEU A 620 -30.46 -2.37 -6.35
N LYS A 621 -31.74 -2.41 -5.95
CA LYS A 621 -32.89 -2.37 -6.86
C LYS A 621 -32.99 -1.03 -7.60
N THR A 622 -32.84 0.10 -6.93
CA THR A 622 -32.80 1.43 -7.58
C THR A 622 -31.69 1.52 -8.62
N ILE A 623 -30.47 1.07 -8.29
CA ILE A 623 -29.36 1.04 -9.26
C ILE A 623 -29.67 0.05 -10.40
N ALA A 624 -30.30 -1.10 -10.12
CA ALA A 624 -30.66 -2.07 -11.15
C ALA A 624 -31.70 -1.55 -12.16
N SER A 625 -32.65 -0.72 -11.73
CA SER A 625 -33.81 -0.27 -12.52
C SER A 625 -33.46 0.37 -13.86
N GLY A 626 -32.46 1.27 -13.90
CA GLY A 626 -32.02 1.90 -15.16
C GLY A 626 -31.15 3.15 -14.98
N PRO A 627 -30.67 3.76 -16.08
CA PRO A 627 -29.81 4.96 -16.05
C PRO A 627 -30.49 6.21 -15.47
N GLU A 628 -31.80 6.35 -15.64
CA GLU A 628 -32.62 7.41 -15.07
C GLU A 628 -32.60 7.42 -13.53
N ASN A 629 -32.52 6.22 -12.92
CA ASN A 629 -32.40 6.02 -11.47
C ASN A 629 -30.94 6.02 -10.96
N ARG A 630 -29.94 6.33 -11.80
CA ARG A 630 -28.51 6.32 -11.46
C ARG A 630 -27.91 7.72 -11.43
N THR A 631 -26.96 7.95 -10.54
CA THR A 631 -26.14 9.16 -10.52
C THR A 631 -25.09 9.15 -11.65
N ARG A 632 -24.45 10.31 -11.89
CA ARG A 632 -23.62 10.55 -13.08
C ARG A 632 -22.35 9.71 -13.15
N ASP A 633 -21.76 9.37 -12.01
CA ASP A 633 -20.65 8.43 -11.88
C ASP A 633 -21.01 7.03 -12.41
N LEU A 634 -22.25 6.60 -12.16
CA LEU A 634 -22.83 5.36 -12.69
C LEU A 634 -23.42 5.53 -14.10
N LYS A 635 -23.00 6.56 -14.85
CA LYS A 635 -23.47 6.91 -16.21
C LYS A 635 -24.99 7.16 -16.30
N GLY A 636 -25.59 7.61 -15.22
CA GLY A 636 -27.00 7.99 -15.16
C GLY A 636 -27.26 9.49 -15.15
N THR A 637 -28.53 9.85 -15.00
CA THR A 637 -29.01 11.25 -15.02
C THR A 637 -29.59 11.77 -13.69
N SER A 638 -29.71 10.92 -12.68
CA SER A 638 -30.29 11.25 -11.37
C SER A 638 -29.47 12.28 -10.59
N THR A 639 -30.16 13.08 -9.79
CA THR A 639 -29.62 13.88 -8.67
C THR A 639 -29.55 13.05 -7.39
N THR A 640 -28.86 13.57 -6.36
CA THR A 640 -28.81 13.01 -4.99
C THR A 640 -30.23 12.82 -4.43
N SER A 641 -31.08 13.84 -4.56
CA SER A 641 -32.47 13.83 -4.06
C SER A 641 -33.33 12.80 -4.80
N HIS A 642 -33.29 12.78 -6.13
CA HIS A 642 -34.09 11.83 -6.91
C HIS A 642 -33.67 10.38 -6.65
N PHE A 643 -32.36 10.12 -6.49
CA PHE A 643 -31.87 8.80 -6.09
C PHE A 643 -32.45 8.39 -4.73
N THR A 644 -32.44 9.32 -3.77
CA THR A 644 -33.00 9.11 -2.42
C THR A 644 -34.49 8.76 -2.46
N GLU A 645 -35.30 9.51 -3.22
CA GLU A 645 -36.72 9.21 -3.43
C GLU A 645 -36.96 7.81 -4.02
N GLN A 646 -36.13 7.42 -4.99
CA GLN A 646 -36.30 6.15 -5.70
C GLN A 646 -35.85 4.96 -4.85
N VAL A 647 -34.84 5.12 -3.97
CA VAL A 647 -34.55 4.16 -2.90
C VAL A 647 -35.73 4.08 -1.92
N ILE A 648 -36.31 5.20 -1.49
CA ILE A 648 -37.46 5.21 -0.58
C ILE A 648 -38.68 4.48 -1.19
N LYS A 649 -38.98 4.70 -2.47
CA LYS A 649 -40.03 3.97 -3.23
C LYS A 649 -39.76 2.45 -3.37
N ASN A 650 -38.54 1.99 -3.06
CA ASN A 650 -38.09 0.60 -3.18
C ASN A 650 -37.91 -0.13 -1.84
N LEU A 651 -38.24 0.50 -0.70
CA LEU A 651 -38.13 -0.02 0.67
C LEU A 651 -39.20 -1.06 1.05
#